data_AF-A0A1G2XTK5-F1
#
_entry.id   AF-A0A1G2XTK5-F1
#
_cell.length_a   1.000
_cell.length_b   1.000
_cell.length_c   1.000
_cell.angle_alpha   90.00
_cell.angle_beta   90.00
_cell.angle_gamma   90.00
#
_symmetry.space_group_name_H-M   'P 1'
#
loop_
_entity.id
_entity.type
_entity.pdbx_description
1 polymer ?
#
loop_
_entity_poly.entity_id
_entity_poly.type
_entity_poly.pdbx_seq_one_letter_code
_entity_poly.pdbx_strand_id
1 'polypeptide(L)'
;MSGKIVFAILFAIFISSNCAVGATITWDAGGADHLFDTAANWNPNTVPEGGDSGDDALIPVTSYDPLVDSSVSDIHFQKLCIGSGSAPGTASVNVTGGSLNPCRLYVGYSGDCSGFLYITGGTISVSKNIVVGGNGYGTLTISGGTLKWRTDNGYQLYVGDEGNVNINGGILEGGDLFMVSGGHLNITSSGKLILYGDGTTIIQNYIDAGYITAYGGDGTVMYDYHNTNAGKTTVWAASGMLTKAHNPSPINDNGWMPRDGFNLSWRAGGNDAALHDVYFGTSYSSVNSATTASAEYKGNQTTVTYDPVYLTVDTDYYWRIDEKDNGGYTVKGDVWHFRTYSTGIIETTDPCSSRTVWQITDSDLNNNIHSYYDHSPWNPATYEIIYTSTRNWYEDGNELMRAENASEIWVMDPESYTHRRIKENAHFNLHVGAFPMWSPDGQKILYGDVDEGNMFYICDMNSMDITTVYGMAGREWSPDGKYISGYNQAVNEVFVYDVVNDVTTSILTFEDLKYANSQLAPALYQSIHGLSHTKWSPDGARLTLISLITYDGQERYFLHTFMPDGSFPLDISPSVNFHHHTWTPDSQKIVFGSGGNDPSWAKQYIMDSDGSDVTLLTSGVAGHISLNPDGSKAVAERDYIAQYFTNISTGTNTVFTTLGSQILGLVQPHPHGVWSPGGGYVIYNNSNQSGTWQMFVVPIDANYPFPGQPWLRYNFSQTSGSIANDTAGDVNGTLINFPTDSSQWVGGSLVFDGSNDYVDISDNALPIRDFHNRTITCRVKLNATPSADTFIFGTSSTYRCYITVNASGNLRATLASSGGFGSATLTVGTWYNIALVIRDVAGGNTRGELYVNGILSGISTVQNRHSGNLVGTNIGSYNNGTSGFGNITLDDFRIYPEALPGERIKYLHSEPLMRYDFSESSGSTANDIAGNVNGTLVNFPTDSSQWVGGTLVFDGINDYVDISDSAFPVRDFHNRTITFWVKPNVTPSAAAFIFGTSSAYKCYITIDSNRKLQGTLGSGGPFGNSILTVGKWYHVALVVRDVSGGKARGELYVNGVLSGTSTDQNRHSGNLEKVNIGSYREGTSGWANIALDNFHINTEALSPGRILTLSKQTK
;
A
#
# COMPACT_ATOMS: atom_id res chain seq x y z
N MET A 1 50.01 67.86 20.83
CA MET A 1 50.08 68.82 19.71
C MET A 1 48.66 69.18 19.35
N SER A 2 48.21 70.40 19.70
CA SER A 2 47.93 71.50 18.75
C SER A 2 46.93 71.10 17.65
N GLY A 3 45.81 71.77 17.39
CA GLY A 3 45.32 73.11 17.72
C GLY A 3 43.81 73.18 17.46
N LYS A 4 43.04 74.09 18.08
CA LYS A 4 42.87 75.52 17.67
C LYS A 4 42.29 75.60 16.24
N ILE A 5 41.14 76.22 15.89
CA ILE A 5 40.43 77.51 16.20
C ILE A 5 39.08 77.39 15.40
N VAL A 6 37.92 77.97 15.76
CA VAL A 6 37.38 79.28 15.26
C VAL A 6 35.88 79.40 15.59
N PHE A 7 35.51 80.54 16.21
CA PHE A 7 34.31 81.43 16.13
C PHE A 7 32.91 80.83 15.84
N ALA A 8 31.79 81.33 16.39
CA ALA A 8 31.45 82.70 16.76
C ALA A 8 30.36 82.76 17.86
N ILE A 9 30.43 83.83 18.65
CA ILE A 9 29.39 84.28 19.60
C ILE A 9 28.35 85.10 18.81
N LEU A 10 27.06 84.75 18.92
CA LEU A 10 25.97 85.72 18.80
C LEU A 10 25.03 85.55 19.99
N PHE A 11 24.86 86.64 20.73
CA PHE A 11 24.09 86.78 21.95
C PHE A 11 22.60 86.91 21.59
N ALA A 12 21.72 86.07 22.16
CA ALA A 12 20.29 86.30 22.20
C ALA A 12 19.78 86.01 23.62
N ILE A 13 19.64 87.09 24.38
CA ILE A 13 18.62 87.37 25.41
C ILE A 13 18.17 86.15 26.24
N PHE A 14 18.68 86.08 27.47
CA PHE A 14 18.08 85.31 28.56
C PHE A 14 16.66 85.82 28.82
N ILE A 15 15.65 85.13 28.30
CA ILE A 15 14.39 84.98 29.01
C ILE A 15 14.61 83.77 29.91
N SER A 16 14.76 84.03 31.21
CA SER A 16 14.63 83.00 32.23
C SER A 16 13.19 82.46 32.19
N SER A 17 12.93 81.43 31.39
CA SER A 17 11.87 80.50 31.71
C SER A 17 12.40 79.66 32.87
N ASN A 18 11.76 79.80 34.02
CA ASN A 18 11.88 78.84 35.11
C ASN A 18 11.76 77.43 34.50
N CYS A 19 12.83 76.64 34.54
CA CYS A 19 12.73 75.21 34.29
C CYS A 19 11.83 74.68 35.41
N ALA A 20 10.57 74.40 35.09
CA ALA A 20 9.69 73.72 36.03
C ALA A 20 10.38 72.40 36.37
N VAL A 21 10.64 72.17 37.65
CA VAL A 21 11.02 70.85 38.13
C VAL A 21 9.82 69.95 37.79
N GLY A 22 10.04 68.89 37.01
CA GLY A 22 8.98 67.96 36.64
C GLY A 22 8.23 67.43 37.86
N ALA A 23 6.91 67.25 37.70
CA ALA A 23 6.06 66.80 38.79
C ALA A 23 6.14 65.28 38.97
N THR A 24 5.90 64.80 40.19
CA THR A 24 5.62 63.38 40.40
C THR A 24 4.14 63.14 40.16
N ILE A 25 3.83 62.38 39.11
CA ILE A 25 2.46 62.05 38.69
C ILE A 25 2.21 60.59 39.05
N THR A 26 1.23 60.34 39.91
CA THR A 26 1.02 59.02 40.52
C THR A 26 -0.18 58.34 39.93
N TRP A 27 -0.03 57.09 39.49
CA TRP A 27 -1.15 56.28 39.02
C TRP A 27 -2.12 56.00 40.17
N ASP A 28 -3.38 56.37 39.99
CA ASP A 28 -4.44 56.16 40.97
C ASP A 28 -5.64 55.39 40.40
N ALA A 29 -5.64 55.09 39.09
CA ALA A 29 -6.72 54.43 38.38
C ALA A 29 -8.08 55.13 38.57
N GLY A 30 -8.09 56.47 38.63
CA GLY A 30 -9.31 57.26 38.85
C GLY A 30 -10.29 57.32 37.67
N GLY A 31 -9.89 56.90 36.47
CA GLY A 31 -10.71 56.90 35.25
C GLY A 31 -11.55 55.63 35.07
N ALA A 32 -12.35 55.61 33.99
CA ALA A 32 -13.23 54.48 33.67
C ALA A 32 -12.54 53.38 32.85
N ASP A 33 -11.36 53.67 32.31
CA ASP A 33 -10.47 52.74 31.62
C ASP A 33 -9.16 52.60 32.41
N HIS A 34 -8.26 51.71 31.99
CA HIS A 34 -6.93 51.58 32.60
C HIS A 34 -5.83 52.03 31.63
N LEU A 35 -6.16 52.88 30.65
CA LEU A 35 -5.21 53.29 29.62
C LEU A 35 -4.19 54.28 30.17
N PHE A 36 -2.92 54.08 29.83
CA PHE A 36 -1.80 54.90 30.31
C PHE A 36 -1.92 56.38 29.88
N ASP A 37 -2.57 56.67 28.75
CA ASP A 37 -2.77 58.01 28.19
C ASP A 37 -4.04 58.72 28.66
N THR A 38 -4.82 58.10 29.55
CA THR A 38 -6.03 58.72 30.08
C THR A 38 -5.71 59.52 31.34
N ALA A 39 -5.85 60.84 31.23
CA ALA A 39 -5.51 61.78 32.30
C ALA A 39 -6.19 61.44 33.63
N ALA A 40 -7.44 60.96 33.62
CA ALA A 40 -8.20 60.60 34.82
C ALA A 40 -7.61 59.42 35.62
N ASN A 41 -6.70 58.62 35.04
CA ASN A 41 -6.04 57.49 35.72
C ASN A 41 -4.81 57.90 36.54
N TRP A 42 -4.47 59.18 36.50
CA TRP A 42 -3.33 59.77 37.17
C TRP A 42 -3.79 60.81 38.17
N ASN A 43 -3.08 60.98 39.29
CA ASN A 43 -3.23 62.08 40.22
C ASN A 43 -2.17 63.16 39.91
N PRO A 44 -2.53 64.43 39.61
CA PRO A 44 -3.82 65.10 39.85
C PRO A 44 -4.77 65.24 38.64
N ASN A 45 -4.91 64.20 37.81
CA ASN A 45 -5.63 64.13 36.54
C ASN A 45 -4.85 64.68 35.33
N THR A 46 -3.57 64.32 35.22
CA THR A 46 -2.68 64.71 34.13
C THR A 46 -1.82 63.54 33.69
N VAL A 47 -1.67 63.32 32.38
CA VAL A 47 -0.77 62.29 31.82
C VAL A 47 0.69 62.75 31.99
N PRO A 48 1.62 61.89 32.43
CA PRO A 48 3.04 62.24 32.53
C PRO A 48 3.65 62.69 31.20
N GLU A 49 4.34 63.84 31.17
CA GLU A 49 4.93 64.41 29.96
C GLU A 49 6.32 65.05 30.19
N GLY A 50 6.89 65.73 29.18
CA GLY A 50 8.04 66.62 29.34
C GLY A 50 9.45 66.02 29.20
N GLY A 51 9.61 64.75 28.85
CA GLY A 51 10.91 64.14 28.52
C GLY A 51 11.98 64.31 29.61
N ASP A 52 13.20 64.75 29.25
CA ASP A 52 14.41 64.69 30.11
C ASP A 52 14.37 65.53 31.39
N SER A 53 13.51 66.54 31.43
CA SER A 53 13.23 67.41 32.59
C SER A 53 11.74 67.41 32.96
N GLY A 54 11.01 66.40 32.47
CA GLY A 54 9.56 66.26 32.64
C GLY A 54 9.16 65.45 33.86
N ASP A 55 7.97 64.88 33.81
CA ASP A 55 7.31 64.26 34.94
C ASP A 55 7.85 62.85 35.25
N ASP A 56 7.86 62.53 36.54
CA ASP A 56 8.08 61.17 37.03
C ASP A 56 6.72 60.45 37.12
N ALA A 57 6.52 59.42 36.30
CA ALA A 57 5.38 58.53 36.33
C ALA A 57 5.59 57.44 37.41
N LEU A 58 4.82 57.53 38.48
CA LEU A 58 4.91 56.65 39.64
C LEU A 58 3.75 55.64 39.62
N ILE A 59 4.06 54.35 39.56
CA ILE A 59 3.06 53.26 39.65
C ILE A 59 3.20 52.60 41.03
N PRO A 60 2.36 53.00 42.02
CA PRO A 60 2.35 52.39 43.33
C PRO A 60 1.60 51.05 43.30
N VAL A 61 1.56 50.36 44.44
CA VAL A 61 0.67 49.20 44.63
C VAL A 61 -0.78 49.68 44.51
N THR A 62 -1.45 49.31 43.43
CA THR A 62 -2.85 49.69 43.15
C THR A 62 -3.68 48.44 42.84
N SER A 63 -5.00 48.57 42.86
CA SER A 63 -5.91 47.47 42.52
C SER A 63 -6.06 47.22 41.01
N TYR A 64 -5.56 48.13 40.16
CA TYR A 64 -5.72 48.08 38.70
C TYR A 64 -4.47 48.60 37.98
N ASP A 65 -3.88 47.73 37.17
CA ASP A 65 -2.60 47.97 36.50
C ASP A 65 -2.74 48.81 35.20
N PRO A 66 -1.84 49.77 34.94
CA PRO A 66 -1.78 50.48 33.67
C PRO A 66 -1.67 49.55 32.45
N LEU A 67 -2.45 49.87 31.41
CA LEU A 67 -2.43 49.22 30.11
C LEU A 67 -1.90 50.18 29.03
N VAL A 68 -0.92 49.71 28.26
CA VAL A 68 -0.44 50.33 27.02
C VAL A 68 -0.84 49.40 25.87
N ASP A 69 -1.88 49.77 25.14
CA ASP A 69 -2.33 49.06 23.95
C ASP A 69 -1.99 49.85 22.68
N SER A 70 -2.47 49.40 21.52
CA SER A 70 -2.20 50.07 20.24
C SER A 70 -2.71 51.51 20.13
N SER A 71 -3.61 51.96 21.00
CA SER A 71 -4.12 53.34 21.02
C SER A 71 -3.19 54.32 21.72
N VAL A 72 -2.37 53.83 22.66
CA VAL A 72 -1.40 54.64 23.40
C VAL A 72 -0.15 54.87 22.55
N SER A 73 0.11 56.12 22.16
CA SER A 73 1.27 56.43 21.31
C SER A 73 2.08 57.63 21.79
N ASP A 74 3.39 57.45 21.82
CA ASP A 74 4.41 58.50 21.90
C ASP A 74 4.44 59.34 23.19
N ILE A 75 4.11 58.72 24.34
CA ILE A 75 4.19 59.42 25.63
C ILE A 75 5.65 59.55 26.06
N HIS A 76 6.11 60.80 26.21
CA HIS A 76 7.50 61.16 26.48
C HIS A 76 7.63 61.85 27.85
N PHE A 77 8.30 61.22 28.82
CA PHE A 77 8.37 61.69 30.22
C PHE A 77 9.71 61.31 30.87
N GLN A 78 9.98 61.82 32.07
CA GLN A 78 11.30 61.71 32.69
C GLN A 78 11.61 60.30 33.18
N LYS A 79 10.65 59.67 33.85
CA LYS A 79 10.91 58.43 34.58
C LYS A 79 9.66 57.59 34.71
N LEU A 80 9.74 56.30 34.40
CA LEU A 80 8.74 55.32 34.79
C LEU A 80 9.25 54.54 36.01
N CYS A 81 8.53 54.59 37.12
CA CYS A 81 8.82 53.80 38.31
C CYS A 81 7.67 52.82 38.58
N ILE A 82 7.94 51.53 38.51
CA ILE A 82 6.98 50.47 38.79
C ILE A 82 7.36 49.82 40.11
N GLY A 83 6.45 49.85 41.09
CA GLY A 83 6.72 49.35 42.44
C GLY A 83 7.61 50.32 43.23
N SER A 84 7.01 51.46 43.61
CA SER A 84 7.68 52.52 44.36
C SER A 84 6.85 52.93 45.58
N GLY A 85 7.43 52.77 46.78
CA GLY A 85 6.79 53.13 48.04
C GLY A 85 7.38 52.38 49.23
N SER A 86 6.81 52.57 50.42
CA SER A 86 7.19 51.86 51.66
C SER A 86 6.16 50.80 52.10
N ALA A 87 5.14 50.54 51.28
CA ALA A 87 4.07 49.59 51.59
C ALA A 87 4.30 48.26 50.84
N PRO A 88 4.24 47.10 51.50
CA PRO A 88 4.42 45.81 50.84
C PRO A 88 3.29 45.55 49.82
N GLY A 89 3.64 45.06 48.63
CA GLY A 89 2.67 44.70 47.59
C GLY A 89 3.25 44.69 46.18
N THR A 90 2.41 44.40 45.19
CA THR A 90 2.79 44.28 43.77
C THR A 90 2.22 45.43 42.95
N ALA A 91 3.02 46.01 42.07
CA ALA A 91 2.59 46.96 41.04
C ALA A 91 3.01 46.42 39.67
N SER A 92 2.14 46.48 38.67
CA SER A 92 2.51 46.05 37.33
C SER A 92 2.12 47.02 36.22
N VAL A 93 2.73 46.87 35.05
CA VAL A 93 2.35 47.56 33.81
C VAL A 93 2.31 46.54 32.68
N ASN A 94 1.22 46.56 31.90
CA ASN A 94 1.02 45.66 30.77
C ASN A 94 1.15 46.43 29.44
N VAL A 95 2.08 46.02 28.59
CA VAL A 95 2.30 46.58 27.26
C VAL A 95 1.95 45.53 26.22
N THR A 96 0.78 45.68 25.63
CA THR A 96 0.24 44.78 24.60
C THR A 96 0.36 45.36 23.19
N GLY A 97 0.59 46.67 23.08
CA GLY A 97 0.78 47.43 21.85
C GLY A 97 1.37 48.81 22.14
N GLY A 98 1.24 49.75 21.18
CA GLY A 98 1.52 51.17 21.42
C GLY A 98 2.99 51.53 21.63
N SER A 99 3.25 52.74 22.13
CA SER A 99 4.60 53.21 22.45
C SER A 99 4.72 54.11 23.68
N LEU A 100 5.73 53.84 24.51
CA LEU A 100 6.16 54.69 25.63
C LEU A 100 7.64 55.06 25.49
N ASN A 101 8.00 56.27 25.88
CA ASN A 101 9.37 56.77 25.76
C ASN A 101 9.85 57.44 27.07
N PRO A 102 9.99 56.69 28.18
CA PRO A 102 10.51 57.24 29.42
C PRO A 102 12.01 57.52 29.31
N CYS A 103 12.51 58.57 29.95
CA CYS A 103 13.97 58.78 29.96
C CYS A 103 14.67 57.75 30.85
N ARG A 104 14.05 57.30 31.94
CA ARG A 104 14.55 56.22 32.81
C ARG A 104 13.43 55.24 33.12
N LEU A 105 13.75 53.95 33.20
CA LEU A 105 12.77 52.90 33.52
C LEU A 105 13.24 52.10 34.72
N TYR A 106 12.51 52.18 35.84
CA TYR A 106 12.83 51.44 37.05
C TYR A 106 11.69 50.48 37.42
N VAL A 107 12.05 49.21 37.60
CA VAL A 107 11.15 48.12 37.94
C VAL A 107 11.64 47.54 39.28
N GLY A 108 10.91 47.79 40.37
CA GLY A 108 11.34 47.44 41.73
C GLY A 108 12.50 48.30 42.24
N TYR A 109 12.23 49.59 42.55
CA TYR A 109 13.30 50.58 42.81
C TYR A 109 13.46 51.02 44.28
N SER A 110 12.47 50.82 45.15
CA SER A 110 12.54 51.26 46.56
C SER A 110 11.61 50.46 47.47
N GLY A 111 12.13 49.96 48.60
CA GLY A 111 11.35 49.37 49.71
C GLY A 111 10.89 47.93 49.47
N ASP A 112 9.99 47.43 50.33
CA ASP A 112 9.41 46.06 50.27
C ASP A 112 8.40 45.86 49.11
N CYS A 113 8.43 46.71 48.07
CA CYS A 113 7.50 46.66 46.94
C CYS A 113 8.04 45.78 45.80
N SER A 114 7.15 45.06 45.10
CA SER A 114 7.49 44.29 43.90
C SER A 114 6.95 44.98 42.63
N GLY A 115 7.82 45.25 41.66
CA GLY A 115 7.45 45.85 40.37
C GLY A 115 7.50 44.83 39.23
N PHE A 116 6.48 44.83 38.36
CA PHE A 116 6.38 43.92 37.20
C PHE A 116 6.11 44.69 35.91
N LEU A 117 6.87 44.41 34.86
CA LEU A 117 6.63 44.95 33.52
C LEU A 117 6.47 43.80 32.53
N TYR A 118 5.31 43.71 31.89
CA TYR A 118 4.99 42.69 30.89
C TYR A 118 4.89 43.33 29.51
N ILE A 119 5.66 42.81 28.55
CA ILE A 119 5.68 43.26 27.17
C ILE A 119 5.32 42.07 26.28
N THR A 120 4.11 42.09 25.74
CA THR A 120 3.60 41.09 24.79
C THR A 120 3.52 41.67 23.36
N GLY A 121 3.61 43.00 23.22
CA GLY A 121 3.63 43.75 21.96
C GLY A 121 4.11 45.19 22.18
N GLY A 122 4.05 46.05 21.15
CA GLY A 122 4.41 47.47 21.27
C GLY A 122 5.91 47.77 21.38
N THR A 123 6.25 49.03 21.68
CA THR A 123 7.65 49.49 21.83
C THR A 123 7.84 50.39 23.04
N ILE A 124 8.81 50.07 23.90
CA ILE A 124 9.31 51.00 24.94
C ILE A 124 10.71 51.49 24.55
N SER A 125 10.89 52.80 24.45
CA SER A 125 12.19 53.42 24.14
C SER A 125 12.73 54.21 25.34
N VAL A 126 13.74 53.68 26.01
CA VAL A 126 14.36 54.31 27.17
C VAL A 126 15.56 55.14 26.75
N SER A 127 15.57 56.43 27.08
CA SER A 127 16.66 57.33 26.64
C SER A 127 17.90 57.34 27.58
N LYS A 128 17.82 56.70 28.76
CA LYS A 128 18.91 56.58 29.75
C LYS A 128 18.90 55.17 30.39
N ASN A 129 19.00 55.07 31.71
CA ASN A 129 19.14 53.80 32.44
C ASN A 129 17.82 53.03 32.57
N ILE A 130 17.94 51.72 32.48
CA ILE A 130 16.95 50.76 32.99
C ILE A 130 17.49 50.15 34.28
N VAL A 131 16.65 50.03 35.30
CA VAL A 131 16.98 49.36 36.56
C VAL A 131 15.91 48.32 36.83
N VAL A 132 16.30 47.05 36.92
CA VAL A 132 15.42 45.95 37.32
C VAL A 132 15.96 45.40 38.63
N GLY A 133 15.19 45.54 39.71
CA GLY A 133 15.55 45.04 41.03
C GLY A 133 16.62 45.86 41.75
N GLY A 134 16.47 47.20 41.82
CA GLY A 134 17.50 48.10 42.36
C GLY A 134 17.63 48.11 43.88
N ASN A 135 16.50 48.12 44.61
CA ASN A 135 16.41 48.03 46.08
C ASN A 135 15.14 47.30 46.55
N GLY A 136 14.46 46.58 45.64
CA GLY A 136 13.26 45.79 45.89
C GLY A 136 13.03 44.84 44.70
N TYR A 137 12.05 43.94 44.77
CA TYR A 137 11.84 42.90 43.75
C TYR A 137 11.38 43.47 42.41
N GLY A 138 12.13 43.22 41.33
CA GLY A 138 11.80 43.72 39.98
C GLY A 138 11.73 42.58 38.97
N THR A 139 10.66 42.50 38.18
CA THR A 139 10.54 41.53 37.08
C THR A 139 10.17 42.21 35.77
N LEU A 140 10.99 42.02 34.75
CA LEU A 140 10.75 42.42 33.36
C LEU A 140 10.52 41.17 32.51
N THR A 141 9.38 41.05 31.83
CA THR A 141 9.08 39.92 30.94
C THR A 141 8.74 40.41 29.53
N ILE A 142 9.44 39.88 28.54
CA ILE A 142 9.32 40.24 27.12
C ILE A 142 8.97 38.98 26.33
N SER A 143 7.68 38.75 26.12
CA SER A 143 7.16 37.63 25.32
C SER A 143 6.84 38.02 23.88
N GLY A 144 6.81 39.33 23.58
CA GLY A 144 6.72 39.92 22.26
C GLY A 144 7.16 41.39 22.30
N GLY A 145 6.98 42.14 21.21
CA GLY A 145 7.33 43.57 21.16
C GLY A 145 8.83 43.88 21.28
N THR A 146 9.16 45.13 21.58
CA THR A 146 10.55 45.59 21.70
C THR A 146 10.74 46.56 22.87
N LEU A 147 11.74 46.30 23.71
CA LEU A 147 12.21 47.25 24.70
C LEU A 147 13.65 47.65 24.37
N LYS A 148 13.90 48.95 24.22
CA LYS A 148 15.22 49.47 23.86
C LYS A 148 15.76 50.52 24.81
N TRP A 149 17.08 50.57 25.00
CA TRP A 149 17.74 51.65 25.74
C TRP A 149 18.91 52.29 25.00
N ARG A 150 19.22 53.53 25.39
CA ARG A 150 20.24 54.37 24.74
C ARG A 150 21.67 53.93 25.07
N THR A 151 22.60 54.32 24.20
CA THR A 151 23.96 53.76 24.14
C THR A 151 25.08 54.79 24.22
N ASP A 152 24.76 56.05 24.53
CA ASP A 152 25.72 57.13 24.75
C ASP A 152 25.83 57.45 26.25
N ASN A 153 26.98 57.95 26.70
CA ASN A 153 27.21 58.45 28.06
C ASN A 153 27.16 57.41 29.22
N GLY A 154 27.41 56.12 28.97
CA GLY A 154 27.52 55.10 30.02
C GLY A 154 26.19 54.70 30.66
N TYR A 155 25.08 54.84 29.92
CA TYR A 155 23.78 54.34 30.35
C TYR A 155 23.66 52.83 30.13
N GLN A 156 23.04 52.15 31.09
CA GLN A 156 23.02 50.70 31.15
C GLN A 156 21.65 50.14 31.53
N LEU A 157 21.42 48.88 31.16
CA LEU A 157 20.49 48.00 31.85
C LEU A 157 21.20 47.44 33.09
N TYR A 158 20.74 47.87 34.27
CA TYR A 158 21.18 47.35 35.56
C TYR A 158 20.20 46.29 36.06
N VAL A 159 20.67 45.06 36.27
CA VAL A 159 19.91 43.98 36.91
C VAL A 159 20.49 43.73 38.30
N GLY A 160 19.77 44.18 39.33
CA GLY A 160 20.18 44.10 40.73
C GLY A 160 19.92 42.73 41.37
N ASP A 161 20.23 42.59 42.66
CA ASP A 161 20.20 41.30 43.39
C ASP A 161 18.80 40.66 43.50
N GLU A 162 17.73 41.43 43.24
CA GLU A 162 16.34 40.94 43.20
C GLU A 162 15.68 41.20 41.82
N GLY A 163 16.52 41.37 40.79
CA GLY A 163 16.10 41.67 39.42
C GLY A 163 15.97 40.41 38.57
N ASN A 164 14.82 40.25 37.90
CA ASN A 164 14.53 39.14 37.01
C ASN A 164 14.13 39.64 35.63
N VAL A 165 14.85 39.23 34.58
CA VAL A 165 14.57 39.59 33.18
C VAL A 165 14.29 38.32 32.39
N ASN A 166 13.09 38.18 31.83
CA ASN A 166 12.68 37.02 31.03
C ASN A 166 12.42 37.43 29.58
N ILE A 167 13.12 36.84 28.61
CA ILE A 167 12.95 37.12 27.18
C ILE A 167 12.46 35.84 26.49
N ASN A 168 11.15 35.73 26.27
CA ASN A 168 10.48 34.50 25.80
C ASN A 168 9.89 34.60 24.38
N GLY A 169 10.26 35.63 23.60
CA GLY A 169 9.79 35.77 22.22
C GLY A 169 10.04 37.13 21.56
N GLY A 170 10.19 38.21 22.35
CA GLY A 170 10.46 39.57 21.86
C GLY A 170 11.94 39.98 21.89
N ILE A 171 12.18 41.28 21.73
CA ILE A 171 13.54 41.86 21.60
C ILE A 171 13.84 42.81 22.77
N LEU A 172 14.98 42.59 23.42
CA LEU A 172 15.61 43.52 24.36
C LEU A 172 16.90 44.07 23.71
N GLU A 173 16.96 45.37 23.43
CA GLU A 173 18.04 45.95 22.61
C GLU A 173 18.64 47.24 23.19
N GLY A 174 19.97 47.34 23.33
CA GLY A 174 20.58 48.61 23.72
C GLY A 174 22.09 48.56 23.98
N GLY A 175 22.55 49.45 24.87
CA GLY A 175 23.95 49.72 25.17
C GLY A 175 24.54 48.75 26.20
N ASP A 176 25.07 49.28 27.30
CA ASP A 176 25.77 48.48 28.31
C ASP A 176 24.80 47.63 29.14
N LEU A 177 25.24 46.42 29.52
CA LEU A 177 24.54 45.51 30.44
C LEU A 177 25.39 45.34 31.72
N PHE A 178 24.78 45.56 32.88
CA PHE A 178 25.42 45.38 34.17
C PHE A 178 24.54 44.52 35.09
N MET A 179 25.09 43.39 35.54
CA MET A 179 24.41 42.43 36.44
C MET A 179 25.27 42.17 37.69
N VAL A 180 24.61 41.97 38.83
CA VAL A 180 25.22 41.60 40.13
C VAL A 180 24.77 40.19 40.57
N SER A 181 25.26 39.71 41.73
CA SER A 181 25.20 38.30 42.13
C SER A 181 23.81 37.70 42.30
N GLY A 182 22.76 38.49 42.52
CA GLY A 182 21.37 38.00 42.55
C GLY A 182 20.54 38.34 41.31
N GLY A 183 21.12 38.99 40.30
CA GLY A 183 20.41 39.36 39.08
C GLY A 183 20.30 38.20 38.10
N HIS A 184 19.10 37.96 37.57
CA HIS A 184 18.84 36.86 36.64
C HIS A 184 18.27 37.36 35.31
N LEU A 185 18.82 36.83 34.21
CA LEU A 185 18.30 37.00 32.86
C LEU A 185 18.13 35.62 32.20
N ASN A 186 16.90 35.28 31.81
CA ASN A 186 16.58 34.02 31.16
C ASN A 186 16.05 34.26 29.75
N ILE A 187 16.58 33.52 28.77
CA ILE A 187 16.18 33.60 27.36
C ILE A 187 15.54 32.27 26.95
N THR A 188 14.37 32.32 26.30
CA THR A 188 13.66 31.14 25.80
C THR A 188 12.99 31.42 24.45
N SER A 189 12.53 30.35 23.78
CA SER A 189 11.79 30.43 22.52
C SER A 189 12.53 31.31 21.48
N SER A 190 11.86 32.27 20.84
CA SER A 190 12.46 33.19 19.85
C SER A 190 13.05 34.46 20.47
N GLY A 191 13.16 34.55 21.80
CA GLY A 191 13.62 35.75 22.51
C GLY A 191 15.07 36.12 22.18
N LYS A 192 15.36 37.43 22.08
CA LYS A 192 16.71 37.93 21.78
C LYS A 192 17.12 39.09 22.68
N LEU A 193 18.34 39.02 23.18
CA LEU A 193 19.08 40.15 23.73
C LEU A 193 20.07 40.65 22.68
N ILE A 194 20.06 41.95 22.40
CA ILE A 194 20.94 42.59 21.40
C ILE A 194 21.69 43.74 22.07
N LEU A 195 23.02 43.63 22.15
CA LEU A 195 23.90 44.66 22.70
C LEU A 195 24.68 45.38 21.59
N TYR A 196 24.83 46.70 21.69
CA TYR A 196 25.59 47.48 20.71
C TYR A 196 27.09 47.37 20.98
N GLY A 197 27.87 47.13 19.92
CA GLY A 197 29.30 46.84 20.03
C GLY A 197 29.58 45.37 20.34
N ASP A 198 30.83 45.09 20.70
CA ASP A 198 31.30 43.74 21.04
C ASP A 198 31.19 43.50 22.55
N GLY A 199 30.08 42.89 22.97
CA GLY A 199 29.79 42.50 24.34
C GLY A 199 30.13 41.04 24.67
N THR A 200 30.78 40.30 23.76
CA THR A 200 30.98 38.84 23.87
C THR A 200 31.65 38.40 25.18
N THR A 201 32.66 39.15 25.63
CA THR A 201 33.37 38.85 26.88
C THR A 201 32.48 39.03 28.12
N ILE A 202 31.66 40.07 28.14
CA ILE A 202 30.74 40.34 29.25
C ILE A 202 29.65 39.29 29.29
N ILE A 203 29.09 38.92 28.13
CA ILE A 203 28.09 37.86 28.02
C ILE A 203 28.65 36.53 28.54
N GLN A 204 29.85 36.13 28.10
CA GLN A 204 30.48 34.90 28.60
C GLN A 204 30.66 34.91 30.12
N ASN A 205 31.17 36.00 30.68
CA ASN A 205 31.35 36.13 32.13
C ASN A 205 30.03 35.98 32.90
N TYR A 206 28.92 36.49 32.36
CA TYR A 206 27.59 36.35 32.97
C TYR A 206 26.97 34.97 32.78
N ILE A 207 27.27 34.27 31.69
CA ILE A 207 26.93 32.86 31.51
C ILE A 207 27.69 32.01 32.54
N ASP A 208 29.00 32.21 32.68
CA ASP A 208 29.85 31.46 33.62
C ASP A 208 29.44 31.70 35.08
N ALA A 209 28.95 32.89 35.40
CA ALA A 209 28.41 33.23 36.72
C ALA A 209 26.98 32.72 36.95
N GLY A 210 26.32 32.15 35.93
CA GLY A 210 24.94 31.67 36.00
C GLY A 210 23.87 32.78 36.00
N TYR A 211 24.26 34.02 35.66
CA TYR A 211 23.34 35.17 35.65
C TYR A 211 22.50 35.20 34.37
N ILE A 212 23.07 34.75 33.24
CA ILE A 212 22.35 34.55 31.98
C ILE A 212 22.14 33.05 31.78
N THR A 213 20.88 32.63 31.62
CA THR A 213 20.51 31.24 31.38
C THR A 213 19.62 31.11 30.15
N ALA A 214 19.61 29.90 29.57
CA ALA A 214 18.69 29.50 28.52
C ALA A 214 17.74 28.44 29.10
N TYR A 215 16.43 28.60 28.90
CA TYR A 215 15.42 27.67 29.42
C TYR A 215 15.56 27.36 30.91
N GLY A 216 15.87 28.36 31.74
CA GLY A 216 16.05 28.18 33.17
C GLY A 216 17.25 27.31 33.57
N GLY A 217 18.18 27.08 32.65
CA GLY A 217 19.38 26.24 32.83
C GLY A 217 19.36 24.92 32.05
N ASP A 218 18.22 24.56 31.45
CA ASP A 218 18.09 23.31 30.67
C ASP A 218 18.60 23.43 29.23
N GLY A 219 18.84 24.66 28.75
CA GLY A 219 19.38 24.93 27.42
C GLY A 219 20.77 25.57 27.42
N THR A 220 21.28 25.82 26.22
CA THR A 220 22.57 26.49 25.99
C THR A 220 22.34 27.94 25.59
N VAL A 221 23.01 28.87 26.27
CA VAL A 221 23.04 30.28 25.84
C VAL A 221 23.98 30.39 24.65
N MET A 222 23.45 30.84 23.52
CA MET A 222 24.20 31.08 22.30
C MET A 222 24.43 32.58 22.13
N TYR A 223 25.60 32.97 21.65
CA TYR A 223 25.86 34.36 21.30
C TYR A 223 26.86 34.49 20.16
N ASP A 224 26.75 35.57 19.41
CA ASP A 224 27.74 35.97 18.40
C ASP A 224 27.94 37.49 18.42
N TYR A 225 29.07 37.92 17.86
CA TYR A 225 29.29 39.30 17.48
C TYR A 225 29.35 39.41 15.96
N HIS A 226 28.67 40.43 15.42
CA HIS A 226 28.69 40.80 14.00
C HIS A 226 28.02 39.81 13.03
N ASN A 227 27.83 38.53 13.41
CA ASN A 227 27.32 37.50 12.50
C ASN A 227 25.80 37.60 12.31
N THR A 228 25.03 37.69 13.40
CA THR A 228 23.57 37.80 13.32
C THR A 228 23.13 39.24 13.12
N ASN A 229 23.77 40.19 13.81
CA ASN A 229 23.52 41.62 13.65
C ASN A 229 24.86 42.37 13.48
N ALA A 230 25.07 43.00 12.34
CA ALA A 230 26.32 43.69 12.03
C ALA A 230 26.65 44.78 13.09
N GLY A 231 27.83 44.67 13.69
CA GLY A 231 28.33 45.62 14.71
C GLY A 231 27.67 45.50 16.08
N LYS A 232 26.92 44.42 16.34
CA LYS A 232 26.22 44.17 17.60
C LYS A 232 26.53 42.74 18.10
N THR A 233 26.42 42.53 19.40
CA THR A 233 26.37 41.20 20.00
C THR A 233 24.92 40.74 20.09
N THR A 234 24.62 39.56 19.55
CA THR A 234 23.28 38.94 19.63
C THR A 234 23.37 37.73 20.53
N VAL A 235 22.45 37.62 21.51
CA VAL A 235 22.35 36.49 22.45
C VAL A 235 20.97 35.87 22.32
N TRP A 236 20.92 34.55 22.21
CA TRP A 236 19.69 33.76 22.10
C TRP A 236 19.84 32.42 22.82
N ALA A 237 18.75 31.65 22.91
CA ALA A 237 18.75 30.34 23.55
C ALA A 237 18.70 29.21 22.51
N ALA A 238 19.48 28.15 22.73
CA ALA A 238 19.32 26.86 22.07
C ALA A 238 18.85 25.83 23.12
N SER A 239 17.83 25.04 22.80
CA SER A 239 17.17 24.15 23.77
C SER A 239 18.04 22.97 24.23
N GLY A 240 19.11 22.62 23.50
CA GLY A 240 19.95 21.46 23.81
C GLY A 240 19.27 20.09 23.61
N MET A 241 17.96 20.05 23.33
CA MET A 241 17.17 18.82 23.07
C MET A 241 17.00 18.48 21.57
N LEU A 242 17.63 19.22 20.66
CA LEU A 242 17.67 18.90 19.22
C LEU A 242 18.77 17.87 18.94
N THR A 243 18.39 16.73 18.38
CA THR A 243 19.25 15.59 18.00
C THR A 243 19.12 15.30 16.51
N LYS A 244 19.78 14.24 16.02
CA LYS A 244 19.69 13.86 14.60
C LYS A 244 18.35 13.21 14.27
N ALA A 245 17.90 13.38 13.03
CA ALA A 245 16.86 12.55 12.45
C ALA A 245 17.24 11.05 12.58
N HIS A 246 16.27 10.19 12.87
CA HIS A 246 16.50 8.76 13.11
C HIS A 246 15.36 7.89 12.59
N ASN A 247 15.53 6.57 12.61
CA ASN A 247 14.56 5.58 12.09
C ASN A 247 14.09 5.88 10.65
N PRO A 248 15.02 5.87 9.68
CA PRO A 248 14.67 6.08 8.28
C PRO A 248 13.80 4.93 7.74
N SER A 249 12.89 5.28 6.85
CA SER A 249 12.20 4.37 5.95
C SER A 249 12.33 4.94 4.53
N PRO A 250 12.97 4.23 3.58
CA PRO A 250 13.59 2.90 3.71
C PRO A 250 14.64 2.84 4.82
N ILE A 251 14.77 1.69 5.49
CA ILE A 251 15.84 1.46 6.47
C ILE A 251 17.19 1.65 5.77
N ASN A 252 18.19 2.17 6.49
CA ASN A 252 19.53 2.34 5.93
C ASN A 252 20.09 0.99 5.47
N ASP A 253 20.70 0.96 4.28
CA ASP A 253 21.20 -0.24 3.62
C ASP A 253 20.08 -1.29 3.35
N ASN A 254 18.82 -0.85 3.30
CA ASN A 254 17.74 -1.69 2.79
C ASN A 254 18.03 -1.95 1.30
N GLY A 255 18.54 -3.15 1.02
CA GLY A 255 19.26 -3.44 -0.22
C GLY A 255 18.58 -2.94 -1.48
N TRP A 256 17.24 -3.03 -1.59
CA TRP A 256 16.51 -2.72 -2.82
C TRP A 256 15.08 -2.21 -2.57
N MET A 257 14.76 -1.06 -3.18
CA MET A 257 13.45 -0.40 -3.15
C MET A 257 12.84 -0.32 -4.55
N PRO A 258 11.51 -0.45 -4.69
CA PRO A 258 10.87 -0.31 -5.99
C PRO A 258 11.13 1.09 -6.55
N ARG A 259 11.36 1.24 -7.85
CA ARG A 259 11.55 2.56 -8.49
C ARG A 259 10.39 3.52 -8.22
N ASP A 260 9.17 3.00 -8.14
CA ASP A 260 7.95 3.80 -8.03
C ASP A 260 7.14 3.40 -6.77
N GLY A 261 6.33 4.33 -6.25
CA GLY A 261 5.28 4.02 -5.27
C GLY A 261 5.68 4.02 -3.79
N PHE A 262 6.78 4.69 -3.40
CA PHE A 262 7.15 4.84 -1.98
C PHE A 262 7.71 6.24 -1.66
N ASN A 263 7.57 6.65 -0.39
CA ASN A 263 8.11 7.91 0.14
C ASN A 263 9.27 7.63 1.11
N LEU A 264 10.23 8.55 1.18
CA LEU A 264 11.18 8.62 2.28
C LEU A 264 10.45 9.14 3.52
N SER A 265 10.76 8.59 4.69
CA SER A 265 10.25 9.10 5.96
C SER A 265 11.24 8.83 7.09
N TRP A 266 11.19 9.68 8.12
CA TRP A 266 12.09 9.61 9.27
C TRP A 266 11.35 9.99 10.55
N ARG A 267 12.02 9.85 11.68
CA ARG A 267 11.62 10.49 12.94
C ARG A 267 12.43 11.74 13.17
N ALA A 268 11.72 12.79 13.54
CA ALA A 268 12.31 14.05 13.94
C ALA A 268 13.29 13.83 15.11
N GLY A 269 14.41 14.54 15.09
CA GLY A 269 15.45 14.48 16.11
C GLY A 269 15.09 15.10 17.46
N GLY A 270 13.93 14.77 18.04
CA GLY A 270 13.47 15.32 19.32
C GLY A 270 12.24 16.24 19.18
N ASN A 271 11.68 16.67 20.30
CA ASN A 271 10.42 17.44 20.32
C ASN A 271 10.57 18.87 19.76
N ASP A 272 11.80 19.39 19.68
CA ASP A 272 12.10 20.74 19.22
C ASP A 272 12.47 20.80 17.73
N ALA A 273 12.51 19.65 17.04
CA ALA A 273 12.71 19.57 15.59
C ALA A 273 11.45 20.04 14.86
N ALA A 274 11.33 21.36 14.69
CA ALA A 274 10.19 22.03 14.08
C ALA A 274 10.23 22.05 12.55
N LEU A 275 11.44 21.97 11.97
CA LEU A 275 11.68 22.05 10.53
C LEU A 275 12.77 21.05 10.10
N HIS A 276 12.69 20.57 8.87
CA HIS A 276 13.60 19.56 8.32
C HIS A 276 14.13 20.00 6.96
N ASP A 277 15.46 20.15 6.84
CA ASP A 277 16.11 20.34 5.54
C ASP A 277 16.37 18.97 4.89
N VAL A 278 15.78 18.74 3.71
CA VAL A 278 15.91 17.47 2.99
C VAL A 278 17.02 17.54 1.97
N TYR A 279 17.92 16.56 1.98
CA TYR A 279 18.97 16.38 0.98
C TYR A 279 18.83 15.00 0.31
N PHE A 280 18.86 14.96 -1.01
CA PHE A 280 18.65 13.74 -1.81
C PHE A 280 19.48 13.77 -3.10
N GLY A 281 20.19 12.68 -3.41
CA GLY A 281 21.00 12.55 -4.62
C GLY A 281 21.57 11.14 -4.81
N THR A 282 22.43 10.95 -5.80
CA THR A 282 23.00 9.63 -6.18
C THR A 282 24.46 9.43 -5.77
N SER A 283 25.01 10.36 -4.98
CA SER A 283 26.39 10.30 -4.50
C SER A 283 26.44 10.56 -3.01
N TYR A 284 26.98 9.61 -2.25
CA TYR A 284 27.20 9.75 -0.81
C TYR A 284 27.99 11.03 -0.49
N SER A 285 29.07 11.31 -1.21
CA SER A 285 29.94 12.46 -0.93
C SER A 285 29.24 13.80 -1.20
N SER A 286 28.45 13.86 -2.25
CA SER A 286 27.66 15.06 -2.59
C SER A 286 26.59 15.31 -1.52
N VAL A 287 25.82 14.29 -1.15
CA VAL A 287 24.76 14.41 -0.13
C VAL A 287 25.34 14.68 1.26
N ASN A 288 26.46 14.06 1.62
CA ASN A 288 27.11 14.30 2.91
C ASN A 288 27.71 15.72 3.01
N SER A 289 28.19 16.31 1.92
CA SER A 289 28.76 17.67 1.93
C SER A 289 27.75 18.77 1.57
N ALA A 290 26.53 18.40 1.19
CA ALA A 290 25.51 19.32 0.73
C ALA A 290 25.12 20.39 1.78
N THR A 291 24.86 21.60 1.29
CA THR A 291 24.34 22.77 2.02
C THR A 291 23.03 23.23 1.35
N THR A 292 22.32 24.21 1.92
CA THR A 292 21.09 24.76 1.31
C THR A 292 21.29 25.42 -0.06
N ALA A 293 22.54 25.60 -0.52
CA ALA A 293 22.88 26.07 -1.86
C ALA A 293 23.20 24.92 -2.86
N SER A 294 23.26 23.67 -2.40
CA SER A 294 23.61 22.50 -3.21
C SER A 294 22.42 21.97 -4.00
N ALA A 295 22.67 21.31 -5.14
CA ALA A 295 21.61 20.73 -5.98
C ALA A 295 20.86 19.58 -5.28
N GLU A 296 21.50 18.94 -4.32
CA GLU A 296 20.96 17.88 -3.48
C GLU A 296 19.90 18.40 -2.50
N TYR A 297 19.86 19.70 -2.19
CA TYR A 297 18.86 20.28 -1.29
C TYR A 297 17.47 20.33 -1.94
N LYS A 298 16.48 19.72 -1.29
CA LYS A 298 15.11 19.55 -1.81
C LYS A 298 14.07 20.43 -1.11
N GLY A 299 14.52 21.27 -0.20
CA GLY A 299 13.69 22.23 0.53
C GLY A 299 13.62 21.95 2.02
N ASN A 300 13.07 22.94 2.72
CA ASN A 300 12.77 22.87 4.13
C ASN A 300 11.27 22.59 4.31
N GLN A 301 10.92 21.69 5.22
CA GLN A 301 9.54 21.26 5.42
C GLN A 301 9.23 20.97 6.89
N THR A 302 7.94 21.03 7.24
CA THR A 302 7.42 20.71 8.59
C THR A 302 7.00 19.24 8.73
N THR A 303 7.02 18.48 7.62
CA THR A 303 6.65 17.06 7.60
C THR A 303 7.88 16.16 7.63
N VAL A 304 7.75 14.98 8.24
CA VAL A 304 8.82 13.98 8.32
C VAL A 304 8.79 12.97 7.15
N THR A 305 8.31 13.39 5.99
CA THR A 305 8.16 12.57 4.78
C THR A 305 8.57 13.33 3.54
N TYR A 306 9.23 12.69 2.59
CA TYR A 306 9.64 13.26 1.31
C TYR A 306 9.34 12.28 0.18
N ASP A 307 8.67 12.73 -0.88
CA ASP A 307 8.39 11.94 -2.09
C ASP A 307 9.49 12.21 -3.14
N PRO A 308 10.40 11.25 -3.38
CA PRO A 308 11.40 11.38 -4.42
C PRO A 308 10.77 11.05 -5.78
N VAL A 309 10.06 12.02 -6.36
CA VAL A 309 9.40 11.83 -7.65
C VAL A 309 10.43 11.48 -8.73
N TYR A 310 10.21 10.38 -9.46
CA TYR A 310 11.02 9.87 -10.57
C TYR A 310 12.42 9.36 -10.19
N LEU A 311 12.48 8.15 -9.62
CA LEU A 311 13.73 7.42 -9.46
C LEU A 311 14.17 6.75 -10.78
N THR A 312 15.46 6.48 -10.92
CA THR A 312 16.05 5.67 -12.01
C THR A 312 16.27 4.27 -11.50
N VAL A 313 15.99 3.23 -12.29
CA VAL A 313 16.25 1.84 -11.89
C VAL A 313 17.74 1.56 -11.69
N ASP A 314 18.07 0.56 -10.89
CA ASP A 314 19.44 0.12 -10.59
C ASP A 314 20.37 1.26 -10.17
N THR A 315 19.83 2.23 -9.44
CA THR A 315 20.55 3.43 -9.04
C THR A 315 20.61 3.53 -7.52
N ASP A 316 21.83 3.75 -7.02
CA ASP A 316 22.09 4.05 -5.61
C ASP A 316 21.65 5.48 -5.28
N TYR A 317 20.80 5.62 -4.27
CA TYR A 317 20.32 6.90 -3.77
C TYR A 317 20.76 7.09 -2.32
N TYR A 318 21.18 8.32 -2.03
CA TYR A 318 21.64 8.77 -0.74
C TYR A 318 20.80 9.95 -0.30
N TRP A 319 20.48 10.01 0.98
CA TRP A 319 19.65 11.07 1.53
C TRP A 319 20.00 11.39 2.97
N ARG A 320 19.77 12.62 3.37
CA ARG A 320 20.12 13.16 4.70
C ARG A 320 19.07 14.16 5.11
N ILE A 321 18.77 14.21 6.39
CA ILE A 321 17.88 15.20 6.98
C ILE A 321 18.62 16.01 8.02
N ASP A 322 18.66 17.33 7.86
CA ASP A 322 19.17 18.21 8.90
C ASP A 322 17.99 18.81 9.69
N GLU A 323 18.02 18.59 11.00
CA GLU A 323 16.95 18.98 11.93
C GLU A 323 17.12 20.42 12.37
N LYS A 324 16.02 21.19 12.43
CA LYS A 324 16.02 22.60 12.81
C LYS A 324 15.00 22.91 13.89
N ASP A 325 15.40 23.73 14.86
CA ASP A 325 14.48 24.31 15.84
C ASP A 325 13.86 25.64 15.36
N ASN A 326 12.89 26.15 16.13
CA ASN A 326 12.25 27.44 15.86
C ASN A 326 13.20 28.65 16.01
N GLY A 327 14.36 28.47 16.65
CA GLY A 327 15.41 29.48 16.79
C GLY A 327 16.37 29.53 15.60
N GLY A 328 16.27 28.57 14.68
CA GLY A 328 17.15 28.44 13.50
C GLY A 328 18.43 27.64 13.75
N TYR A 329 18.60 27.04 14.94
CA TYR A 329 19.69 26.11 15.21
C TYR A 329 19.48 24.82 14.42
N THR A 330 20.54 24.31 13.77
CA THR A 330 20.48 23.16 12.86
C THR A 330 21.42 22.03 13.31
N VAL A 331 20.92 20.80 13.39
CA VAL A 331 21.70 19.58 13.64
C VAL A 331 21.78 18.76 12.35
N LYS A 332 22.99 18.54 11.86
CA LYS A 332 23.25 17.75 10.65
C LYS A 332 22.96 16.26 10.89
N GLY A 333 22.16 15.65 10.03
CA GLY A 333 21.80 14.23 10.12
C GLY A 333 22.84 13.27 9.55
N ASP A 334 22.58 11.97 9.77
CA ASP A 334 23.33 10.89 9.12
C ASP A 334 22.85 10.69 7.68
N VAL A 335 23.73 10.20 6.80
CA VAL A 335 23.38 9.90 5.41
C VAL A 335 22.89 8.46 5.34
N TRP A 336 21.69 8.27 4.81
CA TRP A 336 21.08 6.97 4.57
C TRP A 336 21.13 6.60 3.09
N HIS A 337 21.11 5.30 2.82
CA HIS A 337 21.26 4.73 1.47
C HIS A 337 20.20 3.66 1.18
N PHE A 338 19.77 3.61 -0.08
CA PHE A 338 19.04 2.50 -0.69
C PHE A 338 19.38 2.40 -2.19
N ARG A 339 19.19 1.23 -2.79
CA ARG A 339 19.26 1.04 -4.24
C ARG A 339 17.87 0.76 -4.81
N THR A 340 17.65 1.13 -6.05
CA THR A 340 16.33 0.98 -6.71
C THR A 340 16.29 -0.20 -7.67
N TYR A 341 15.16 -0.89 -7.77
CA TYR A 341 14.94 -1.95 -8.78
C TYR A 341 13.70 -1.66 -9.62
N SER A 342 13.62 -2.30 -10.79
CA SER A 342 12.44 -2.22 -11.64
C SER A 342 11.31 -3.03 -11.02
N THR A 343 10.17 -2.40 -10.74
CA THR A 343 8.91 -3.12 -10.45
C THR A 343 8.14 -3.48 -11.72
N GLY A 344 8.74 -3.25 -12.89
CA GLY A 344 8.10 -3.45 -14.18
C GLY A 344 8.56 -4.73 -14.84
N ILE A 345 7.60 -5.42 -15.44
CA ILE A 345 7.86 -6.40 -16.49
C ILE A 345 8.58 -5.71 -17.64
N ILE A 346 9.61 -6.36 -18.20
CA ILE A 346 10.23 -5.89 -19.44
C ILE A 346 9.39 -6.41 -20.60
N GLU A 347 8.72 -5.50 -21.32
CA GLU A 347 7.96 -5.83 -22.52
C GLU A 347 8.89 -5.80 -23.75
N THR A 348 8.81 -6.83 -24.58
CA THR A 348 9.57 -6.91 -25.83
C THR A 348 8.73 -7.56 -26.91
N THR A 349 8.80 -7.06 -28.14
CA THR A 349 8.11 -7.71 -29.25
C THR A 349 8.94 -8.87 -29.79
N ASP A 350 8.38 -10.07 -29.84
CA ASP A 350 9.00 -11.24 -30.46
C ASP A 350 9.17 -11.03 -31.98
N PRO A 351 10.39 -11.13 -32.53
CA PRO A 351 10.64 -10.81 -33.93
C PRO A 351 10.01 -11.82 -34.91
N CYS A 352 9.69 -13.04 -34.47
CA CYS A 352 9.11 -14.08 -35.32
C CYS A 352 7.59 -14.07 -35.34
N SER A 353 6.95 -13.72 -34.23
CA SER A 353 5.50 -13.75 -34.07
C SER A 353 4.85 -12.37 -33.93
N SER A 354 5.64 -11.32 -33.73
CA SER A 354 5.17 -9.95 -33.43
C SER A 354 4.33 -9.84 -32.16
N ARG A 355 4.36 -10.83 -31.28
CA ARG A 355 3.67 -10.82 -29.98
C ARG A 355 4.46 -10.04 -28.96
N THR A 356 3.77 -9.38 -28.03
CA THR A 356 4.41 -8.87 -26.81
C THR A 356 4.83 -10.05 -25.93
N VAL A 357 6.09 -10.05 -25.51
CA VAL A 357 6.67 -10.98 -24.55
C VAL A 357 6.99 -10.19 -23.29
N TRP A 358 6.56 -10.73 -22.17
CA TRP A 358 6.71 -10.13 -20.86
C TRP A 358 7.78 -10.89 -20.08
N GLN A 359 8.97 -10.30 -19.92
CA GLN A 359 9.96 -10.84 -19.00
C GLN A 359 9.58 -10.42 -17.59
N ILE A 360 9.22 -11.40 -16.76
CA ILE A 360 8.66 -11.17 -15.42
C ILE A 360 9.70 -11.29 -14.30
N THR A 361 10.97 -11.51 -14.63
CA THR A 361 12.08 -11.55 -13.66
C THR A 361 13.22 -10.68 -14.17
N ASP A 362 14.07 -10.14 -13.28
CA ASP A 362 15.29 -9.39 -13.62
C ASP A 362 16.45 -9.80 -12.70
N SER A 363 17.69 -9.63 -13.18
CA SER A 363 18.79 -10.54 -12.85
C SER A 363 19.55 -10.36 -11.53
N ASP A 364 19.06 -9.54 -10.58
CA ASP A 364 19.76 -9.31 -9.29
C ASP A 364 18.95 -9.67 -8.02
N LEU A 365 17.63 -9.82 -8.12
CA LEU A 365 16.75 -10.20 -7.00
C LEU A 365 15.84 -11.39 -7.30
N ASN A 366 15.49 -11.58 -8.57
CA ASN A 366 14.46 -12.51 -9.01
C ASN A 366 14.98 -13.53 -10.03
N ASN A 367 16.28 -13.87 -9.98
CA ASN A 367 16.85 -14.89 -10.85
C ASN A 367 16.14 -16.22 -10.63
N ASN A 368 15.40 -16.67 -11.63
CA ASN A 368 14.78 -17.98 -11.62
C ASN A 368 15.86 -19.07 -11.56
N ILE A 369 15.61 -20.13 -10.78
CA ILE A 369 16.25 -21.43 -10.99
C ILE A 369 15.18 -22.41 -11.41
N HIS A 370 15.25 -22.88 -12.66
CA HIS A 370 14.51 -24.00 -13.28
C HIS A 370 13.17 -24.37 -12.61
N SER A 371 12.34 -23.39 -12.31
CA SER A 371 11.39 -23.59 -11.19
C SER A 371 10.24 -24.53 -11.49
N TYR A 372 10.07 -24.86 -12.77
CA TYR A 372 9.05 -25.76 -13.26
C TYR A 372 9.58 -26.41 -14.55
N TYR A 373 9.10 -27.64 -14.80
CA TYR A 373 9.35 -28.38 -16.03
C TYR A 373 8.06 -28.40 -16.84
N ASP A 374 7.21 -29.35 -16.53
CA ASP A 374 5.92 -29.63 -17.16
C ASP A 374 4.74 -29.39 -16.21
N HIS A 375 5.01 -28.88 -15.01
CA HIS A 375 4.00 -28.48 -14.03
C HIS A 375 3.70 -26.99 -14.16
N SER A 376 2.44 -26.63 -13.92
CA SER A 376 1.99 -25.23 -14.02
C SER A 376 2.47 -24.39 -12.83
N PRO A 377 3.24 -23.30 -13.06
CA PRO A 377 3.54 -22.32 -12.02
C PRO A 377 2.38 -21.33 -11.80
N TRP A 378 1.30 -21.44 -12.57
CA TRP A 378 0.15 -20.54 -12.49
C TRP A 378 -0.79 -20.96 -11.38
N ASN A 379 -1.16 -20.01 -10.53
CA ASN A 379 -2.28 -20.18 -9.63
C ASN A 379 -3.60 -20.20 -10.44
N PRO A 380 -4.42 -21.25 -10.35
CA PRO A 380 -5.67 -21.36 -11.12
C PRO A 380 -6.74 -20.35 -10.72
N ALA A 381 -6.70 -19.84 -9.48
CA ALA A 381 -7.66 -18.87 -8.96
C ALA A 381 -7.19 -17.41 -9.17
N THR A 382 -5.93 -17.11 -8.89
CA THR A 382 -5.42 -15.72 -8.87
C THR A 382 -4.50 -15.38 -10.04
N TYR A 383 -4.05 -16.38 -10.80
CA TYR A 383 -3.01 -16.27 -11.85
C TYR A 383 -1.65 -15.78 -11.33
N GLU A 384 -1.47 -15.73 -10.02
CA GLU A 384 -0.16 -15.54 -9.41
C GLU A 384 0.81 -16.62 -9.89
N ILE A 385 2.04 -16.20 -10.17
CA ILE A 385 3.07 -17.05 -10.75
C ILE A 385 4.07 -17.39 -9.66
N ILE A 386 4.23 -18.68 -9.38
CA ILE A 386 5.22 -19.15 -8.40
C ILE A 386 6.55 -19.50 -9.06
N TYR A 387 7.65 -19.20 -8.38
CA TYR A 387 8.98 -19.54 -8.83
C TYR A 387 9.97 -19.68 -7.68
N THR A 388 11.09 -20.35 -7.94
CA THR A 388 12.28 -20.37 -7.08
C THR A 388 13.26 -19.32 -7.55
N SER A 389 13.74 -18.48 -6.63
CA SER A 389 14.80 -17.49 -6.86
C SER A 389 16.10 -17.90 -6.16
N THR A 390 17.26 -17.42 -6.64
CA THR A 390 18.53 -17.42 -5.88
C THR A 390 19.22 -16.08 -5.93
N ARG A 391 19.83 -15.67 -4.80
CA ARG A 391 20.64 -14.45 -4.70
C ARG A 391 22.07 -14.67 -5.25
N ASN A 392 22.62 -13.64 -5.90
CA ASN A 392 23.88 -13.70 -6.67
C ASN A 392 25.15 -14.11 -5.89
N TRP A 393 26.10 -14.63 -6.69
CA TRP A 393 27.52 -14.90 -6.47
C TRP A 393 28.29 -13.81 -5.70
N TYR A 394 29.17 -14.24 -4.80
CA TYR A 394 30.29 -13.40 -4.33
C TYR A 394 31.57 -13.74 -5.13
N GLU A 395 32.18 -12.73 -5.75
CA GLU A 395 33.59 -12.78 -6.15
C GLU A 395 34.46 -12.53 -4.93
N ASP A 396 34.93 -13.59 -4.27
CA ASP A 396 36.09 -13.48 -3.37
C ASP A 396 37.25 -14.32 -3.94
N GLY A 397 37.80 -13.83 -5.04
CA GLY A 397 39.21 -13.98 -5.43
C GLY A 397 39.78 -15.35 -5.80
N ASN A 398 39.24 -16.50 -5.39
CA ASN A 398 39.75 -17.84 -5.78
C ASN A 398 38.80 -18.96 -5.28
N GLU A 399 37.66 -19.12 -5.95
CA GLU A 399 36.92 -20.38 -6.19
C GLU A 399 35.46 -20.03 -6.56
N LEU A 400 34.97 -20.58 -7.68
CA LEU A 400 33.57 -20.50 -8.10
C LEU A 400 32.72 -21.40 -7.18
N MET A 401 32.47 -20.96 -5.95
CA MET A 401 31.55 -21.66 -5.05
C MET A 401 30.11 -21.24 -5.40
N ARG A 402 29.35 -22.19 -5.96
CA ARG A 402 27.88 -22.12 -6.06
C ARG A 402 27.35 -21.80 -4.65
N ALA A 403 26.42 -20.87 -4.51
CA ALA A 403 25.72 -20.69 -3.23
C ALA A 403 24.78 -21.88 -3.04
N GLU A 404 25.30 -23.00 -2.56
CA GLU A 404 24.58 -24.29 -2.56
C GLU A 404 23.33 -24.32 -1.66
N ASN A 405 23.06 -23.29 -0.83
CA ASN A 405 22.02 -23.32 0.21
C ASN A 405 21.13 -22.04 0.30
N ALA A 406 20.88 -21.32 -0.80
CA ALA A 406 20.16 -20.02 -0.74
C ALA A 406 19.01 -19.86 -1.76
N SER A 407 18.28 -20.94 -2.04
CA SER A 407 17.06 -20.87 -2.84
C SER A 407 15.88 -20.34 -2.03
N GLU A 408 15.04 -19.53 -2.65
CA GLU A 408 13.89 -18.87 -2.04
C GLU A 408 12.64 -19.11 -2.88
N ILE A 409 11.47 -19.22 -2.26
CA ILE A 409 10.19 -19.32 -2.99
C ILE A 409 9.58 -17.94 -3.08
N TRP A 410 9.22 -17.57 -4.30
CA TRP A 410 8.63 -16.28 -4.62
C TRP A 410 7.33 -16.45 -5.40
N VAL A 411 6.43 -15.49 -5.21
CA VAL A 411 5.19 -15.39 -5.96
C VAL A 411 5.10 -14.00 -6.56
N MET A 412 4.85 -13.95 -7.87
CA MET A 412 4.60 -12.73 -8.64
C MET A 412 3.10 -12.55 -8.81
N ASP A 413 2.62 -11.35 -8.48
CA ASP A 413 1.24 -10.94 -8.69
C ASP A 413 1.05 -10.35 -10.09
N PRO A 414 0.13 -10.87 -10.92
CA PRO A 414 -0.03 -10.44 -12.30
C PRO A 414 -0.75 -9.09 -12.46
N GLU A 415 -1.45 -8.60 -11.44
CA GLU A 415 -2.18 -7.32 -11.48
C GLU A 415 -1.27 -6.16 -11.07
N SER A 416 -0.39 -6.37 -10.09
CA SER A 416 0.50 -5.33 -9.55
C SER A 416 1.94 -5.46 -10.03
N TYR A 417 2.31 -6.58 -10.65
CA TYR A 417 3.69 -6.95 -10.97
C TYR A 417 4.60 -7.06 -9.74
N THR A 418 4.04 -7.10 -8.53
CA THR A 418 4.83 -7.18 -7.31
C THR A 418 5.25 -8.61 -7.02
N HIS A 419 6.51 -8.77 -6.65
CA HIS A 419 7.07 -10.04 -6.23
C HIS A 419 7.09 -10.10 -4.70
N ARG A 420 6.61 -11.21 -4.12
CA ARG A 420 6.68 -11.45 -2.67
C ARG A 420 7.41 -12.75 -2.39
N ARG A 421 8.32 -12.71 -1.42
CA ARG A 421 8.98 -13.90 -0.90
C ARG A 421 8.03 -14.64 0.03
N ILE A 422 7.86 -15.93 -0.21
CA ILE A 422 7.03 -16.85 0.58
C ILE A 422 7.89 -17.59 1.62
N LYS A 423 9.07 -18.06 1.22
CA LYS A 423 9.97 -18.85 2.07
C LYS A 423 11.44 -18.58 1.73
N GLU A 424 12.26 -18.45 2.77
CA GLU A 424 13.72 -18.38 2.70
C GLU A 424 14.34 -19.77 2.87
N ASN A 425 15.52 -19.98 2.29
CA ASN A 425 16.32 -21.21 2.39
C ASN A 425 15.53 -22.48 2.04
N ALA A 426 14.62 -22.39 1.07
CA ALA A 426 13.94 -23.55 0.51
C ALA A 426 14.75 -24.04 -0.69
N HIS A 427 15.64 -24.99 -0.44
CA HIS A 427 16.49 -25.57 -1.49
C HIS A 427 16.15 -27.04 -1.68
N PHE A 428 15.88 -27.52 -2.89
CA PHE A 428 15.76 -28.96 -3.15
C PHE A 428 16.92 -29.53 -3.97
N ASN A 429 17.24 -28.93 -5.12
CA ASN A 429 18.44 -29.28 -5.89
C ASN A 429 18.86 -28.12 -6.81
N LEU A 430 20.17 -27.98 -7.02
CA LEU A 430 20.80 -26.98 -7.90
C LEU A 430 20.22 -26.92 -9.31
N HIS A 431 19.68 -28.02 -9.84
CA HIS A 431 19.08 -28.04 -11.16
C HIS A 431 17.65 -27.49 -11.17
N VAL A 432 16.90 -27.57 -10.07
CA VAL A 432 15.42 -27.43 -10.07
C VAL A 432 14.85 -26.51 -9.00
N GLY A 433 15.70 -25.91 -8.17
CA GLY A 433 15.26 -25.02 -7.10
C GLY A 433 14.50 -25.78 -6.01
N ALA A 434 13.41 -25.21 -5.51
CA ALA A 434 12.51 -25.81 -4.51
C ALA A 434 11.33 -26.58 -5.13
N PHE A 435 11.25 -26.65 -6.47
CA PHE A 435 10.14 -27.31 -7.18
C PHE A 435 8.71 -26.88 -6.73
N PRO A 436 8.43 -25.58 -6.59
CA PRO A 436 7.17 -25.15 -5.98
C PRO A 436 5.98 -25.32 -6.93
N MET A 437 4.83 -25.78 -6.42
CA MET A 437 3.61 -25.95 -7.21
C MET A 437 2.34 -25.56 -6.44
N TRP A 438 1.39 -24.96 -7.14
CA TRP A 438 0.07 -24.65 -6.59
C TRP A 438 -0.82 -25.89 -6.48
N SER A 439 -1.61 -25.97 -5.41
CA SER A 439 -2.75 -26.88 -5.35
C SER A 439 -3.81 -26.50 -6.40
N PRO A 440 -4.69 -27.43 -6.82
CA PRO A 440 -5.70 -27.16 -7.86
C PRO A 440 -6.72 -26.07 -7.51
N ASP A 441 -6.92 -25.81 -6.21
CA ASP A 441 -7.75 -24.70 -5.73
C ASP A 441 -6.98 -23.37 -5.60
N GLY A 442 -5.67 -23.38 -5.84
CA GLY A 442 -4.79 -22.21 -5.72
C GLY A 442 -4.54 -21.75 -4.28
N GLN A 443 -4.89 -22.53 -3.26
CA GLN A 443 -4.80 -22.09 -1.86
C GLN A 443 -3.52 -22.55 -1.15
N LYS A 444 -2.79 -23.52 -1.69
CA LYS A 444 -1.60 -24.12 -1.07
C LYS A 444 -0.45 -24.21 -2.06
N ILE A 445 0.77 -24.19 -1.53
CA ILE A 445 2.01 -24.40 -2.27
C ILE A 445 2.69 -25.65 -1.73
N LEU A 446 2.91 -26.65 -2.58
CA LEU A 446 3.84 -27.75 -2.30
C LEU A 446 5.25 -27.33 -2.74
N TYR A 447 6.27 -27.55 -1.92
CA TYR A 447 7.67 -27.32 -2.29
C TYR A 447 8.61 -28.29 -1.58
N GLY A 448 9.80 -28.51 -2.13
CA GLY A 448 10.87 -29.33 -1.57
C GLY A 448 11.92 -28.51 -0.83
N ASP A 449 12.45 -29.09 0.25
CA ASP A 449 13.56 -28.53 1.02
C ASP A 449 14.47 -29.69 1.54
N VAL A 450 15.68 -29.79 0.98
CA VAL A 450 16.68 -30.80 1.35
C VAL A 450 17.52 -30.37 2.55
N ASP A 451 17.61 -29.07 2.85
CA ASP A 451 18.38 -28.55 3.99
C ASP A 451 17.76 -29.01 5.32
N GLU A 452 16.45 -29.26 5.32
CA GLU A 452 15.70 -29.79 6.45
C GLU A 452 15.52 -31.33 6.41
N GLY A 453 16.22 -32.06 5.53
CA GLY A 453 16.28 -33.53 5.57
C GLY A 453 15.55 -34.28 4.42
N ASN A 454 15.65 -33.77 3.19
CA ASN A 454 14.98 -34.31 1.98
C ASN A 454 13.45 -34.40 2.14
N MET A 455 12.83 -33.34 2.64
CA MET A 455 11.39 -33.29 2.92
C MET A 455 10.64 -32.37 1.95
N PHE A 456 9.34 -32.62 1.82
CA PHE A 456 8.41 -31.74 1.12
C PHE A 456 7.51 -31.06 2.12
N TYR A 457 7.03 -29.88 1.76
CA TYR A 457 6.29 -29.00 2.62
C TYR A 457 5.09 -28.45 1.89
N ILE A 458 3.99 -28.30 2.61
CA ILE A 458 2.80 -27.62 2.13
C ILE A 458 2.67 -26.32 2.91
N CYS A 459 2.75 -25.19 2.20
CA CYS A 459 2.43 -23.87 2.73
C CYS A 459 0.97 -23.56 2.41
N ASP A 460 0.13 -23.35 3.44
CA ASP A 460 -1.21 -22.80 3.28
C ASP A 460 -1.10 -21.29 3.07
N MET A 461 -1.61 -20.76 1.96
CA MET A 461 -1.42 -19.35 1.61
C MET A 461 -2.36 -18.40 2.36
N ASN A 462 -3.37 -18.91 3.05
CA ASN A 462 -4.22 -18.10 3.91
C ASN A 462 -3.58 -17.89 5.27
N SER A 463 -3.14 -18.99 5.91
CA SER A 463 -2.53 -18.95 7.25
C SER A 463 -1.01 -18.80 7.26
N MET A 464 -0.36 -18.99 6.12
CA MET A 464 1.10 -19.13 6.00
C MET A 464 1.67 -20.29 6.84
N ASP A 465 0.82 -21.25 7.22
CA ASP A 465 1.26 -22.43 7.97
C ASP A 465 1.97 -23.39 7.04
N ILE A 466 3.09 -23.92 7.54
CA ILE A 466 3.91 -24.89 6.83
C ILE A 466 3.72 -26.25 7.51
N THR A 467 3.18 -27.20 6.75
CA THR A 467 3.05 -28.60 7.17
C THR A 467 4.12 -29.43 6.50
N THR A 468 4.85 -30.23 7.28
CA THR A 468 5.82 -31.19 6.76
C THR A 468 5.10 -32.40 6.19
N VAL A 469 5.40 -32.74 4.95
CA VAL A 469 4.97 -33.99 4.31
C VAL A 469 6.05 -35.03 4.58
N TYR A 470 5.82 -35.86 5.60
CA TYR A 470 6.74 -36.93 5.96
C TYR A 470 6.76 -38.00 4.87
N GLY A 471 7.86 -38.02 4.12
CA GLY A 471 8.19 -39.09 3.20
C GLY A 471 8.36 -38.63 1.75
N MET A 472 9.57 -38.14 1.42
CA MET A 472 10.27 -38.42 0.14
C MET A 472 9.61 -37.77 -1.09
N ALA A 473 10.19 -37.91 -2.29
CA ALA A 473 10.00 -36.97 -3.40
C ALA A 473 8.53 -36.82 -3.88
N GLY A 474 7.79 -35.88 -3.29
CA GLY A 474 6.45 -35.48 -3.71
C GLY A 474 6.51 -34.77 -5.07
N ARG A 475 5.61 -35.12 -5.98
CA ARG A 475 5.72 -34.78 -7.40
C ARG A 475 4.51 -34.02 -7.91
N GLU A 476 3.28 -34.42 -7.58
CA GLU A 476 2.09 -33.81 -8.17
C GLU A 476 0.83 -33.95 -7.31
N TRP A 477 0.07 -32.86 -7.22
CA TRP A 477 -1.29 -32.84 -6.67
C TRP A 477 -2.26 -33.66 -7.53
N SER A 478 -3.18 -34.39 -6.89
CA SER A 478 -4.35 -34.91 -7.59
C SER A 478 -5.23 -33.76 -8.09
N PRO A 479 -6.01 -33.93 -9.17
CA PRO A 479 -6.88 -32.86 -9.70
C PRO A 479 -7.90 -32.32 -8.70
N ASP A 480 -8.28 -33.11 -7.69
CA ASP A 480 -9.20 -32.70 -6.63
C ASP A 480 -8.50 -32.12 -5.38
N GLY A 481 -7.16 -32.05 -5.39
CA GLY A 481 -6.33 -31.47 -4.34
C GLY A 481 -6.24 -32.28 -3.05
N LYS A 482 -6.82 -33.49 -3.00
CA LYS A 482 -6.82 -34.31 -1.78
C LYS A 482 -5.55 -35.14 -1.59
N TYR A 483 -4.85 -35.42 -2.67
CA TYR A 483 -3.72 -36.34 -2.67
C TYR A 483 -2.49 -35.70 -3.32
N ILE A 484 -1.31 -36.13 -2.90
CA ILE A 484 -0.04 -35.81 -3.54
C ILE A 484 0.65 -37.13 -3.87
N SER A 485 0.99 -37.35 -5.14
CA SER A 485 1.76 -38.52 -5.56
C SER A 485 3.25 -38.23 -5.47
N GLY A 486 4.06 -39.26 -5.21
CA GLY A 486 5.51 -39.13 -5.21
C GLY A 486 6.22 -40.48 -5.19
N TYR A 487 7.55 -40.44 -5.13
CA TYR A 487 8.36 -41.65 -5.02
C TYR A 487 9.56 -41.47 -4.11
N ASN A 488 10.08 -42.59 -3.65
CA ASN A 488 11.25 -42.69 -2.82
C ASN A 488 12.31 -43.53 -3.55
N GLN A 489 13.42 -42.90 -3.95
CA GLN A 489 14.53 -43.62 -4.58
C GLN A 489 15.37 -44.44 -3.59
N ALA A 490 15.42 -44.08 -2.31
CA ALA A 490 16.23 -44.78 -1.33
C ALA A 490 15.64 -46.16 -0.96
N VAL A 491 14.31 -46.30 -0.97
CA VAL A 491 13.64 -47.59 -0.73
C VAL A 491 12.86 -48.12 -1.94
N ASN A 492 12.92 -47.43 -3.08
CA ASN A 492 12.27 -47.78 -4.35
C ASN A 492 10.76 -48.03 -4.24
N GLU A 493 10.03 -47.07 -3.67
CA GLU A 493 8.57 -47.13 -3.49
C GLU A 493 7.88 -45.89 -4.07
N VAL A 494 6.64 -46.04 -4.52
CA VAL A 494 5.73 -44.98 -4.92
C VAL A 494 4.72 -44.79 -3.80
N PHE A 495 4.41 -43.53 -3.47
CA PHE A 495 3.48 -43.21 -2.40
C PHE A 495 2.41 -42.22 -2.86
N VAL A 496 1.33 -42.20 -2.08
CA VAL A 496 0.33 -41.14 -2.10
C VAL A 496 0.21 -40.58 -0.68
N TYR A 497 0.33 -39.27 -0.56
CA TYR A 497 0.05 -38.53 0.66
C TYR A 497 -1.38 -38.00 0.63
N ASP A 498 -2.18 -38.36 1.62
CA ASP A 498 -3.52 -37.82 1.86
C ASP A 498 -3.40 -36.53 2.66
N VAL A 499 -3.69 -35.41 1.99
CA VAL A 499 -3.56 -34.05 2.53
C VAL A 499 -4.61 -33.77 3.60
N VAL A 500 -5.75 -34.45 3.55
CA VAL A 500 -6.86 -34.25 4.49
C VAL A 500 -6.60 -34.99 5.79
N ASN A 501 -6.10 -36.21 5.69
CA ASN A 501 -5.88 -37.10 6.83
C ASN A 501 -4.45 -37.06 7.38
N ASP A 502 -3.52 -36.38 6.70
CA ASP A 502 -2.10 -36.31 7.03
C ASP A 502 -1.46 -37.72 7.11
N VAL A 503 -1.71 -38.53 6.06
CA VAL A 503 -1.25 -39.93 6.00
C VAL A 503 -0.52 -40.19 4.70
N THR A 504 0.71 -40.67 4.79
CA THR A 504 1.47 -41.21 3.65
C THR A 504 1.24 -42.71 3.52
N THR A 505 0.82 -43.16 2.33
CA THR A 505 0.62 -44.58 2.01
C THR A 505 1.57 -44.99 0.89
N SER A 506 2.36 -46.04 1.11
CA SER A 506 3.11 -46.71 0.05
C SER A 506 2.13 -47.52 -0.80
N ILE A 507 2.04 -47.22 -2.09
CA ILE A 507 1.05 -47.80 -3.01
C ILE A 507 1.67 -48.77 -4.01
N LEU A 508 2.94 -48.61 -4.36
CA LEU A 508 3.66 -49.54 -5.24
C LEU A 508 5.10 -49.70 -4.78
N THR A 509 5.61 -50.93 -4.89
CA THR A 509 7.01 -51.24 -4.67
C THR A 509 7.73 -51.51 -5.99
N PHE A 510 9.06 -51.53 -5.93
CA PHE A 510 9.91 -52.01 -7.02
C PHE A 510 9.52 -53.39 -7.55
N GLU A 511 9.19 -54.34 -6.66
CA GLU A 511 8.86 -55.70 -7.08
C GLU A 511 7.51 -55.76 -7.81
N ASP A 512 6.56 -54.88 -7.47
CA ASP A 512 5.30 -54.76 -8.19
C ASP A 512 5.52 -54.28 -9.64
N LEU A 513 6.37 -53.26 -9.82
CA LEU A 513 6.75 -52.75 -11.15
C LEU A 513 7.53 -53.79 -11.96
N LYS A 514 8.45 -54.51 -11.31
CA LYS A 514 9.20 -55.61 -11.94
C LYS A 514 8.27 -56.75 -12.36
N TYR A 515 7.28 -57.08 -11.53
CA TYR A 515 6.28 -58.08 -11.89
C TYR A 515 5.48 -57.65 -13.11
N ALA A 516 4.98 -56.41 -13.17
CA ALA A 516 4.28 -55.86 -14.32
C ALA A 516 5.11 -55.96 -15.62
N ASN A 517 6.37 -55.54 -15.58
CA ASN A 517 7.32 -55.65 -16.70
C ASN A 517 7.56 -57.12 -17.14
N SER A 518 7.65 -58.03 -16.18
CA SER A 518 7.96 -59.45 -16.45
C SER A 518 6.83 -60.20 -17.18
N GLN A 519 5.59 -59.70 -17.16
CA GLN A 519 4.47 -60.31 -17.87
C GLN A 519 4.60 -60.20 -19.40
N LEU A 520 5.42 -59.27 -19.91
CA LEU A 520 5.58 -59.03 -21.36
C LEU A 520 6.88 -59.63 -21.93
N ALA A 521 8.01 -59.58 -21.20
CA ALA A 521 9.30 -60.12 -21.68
C ALA A 521 10.29 -60.51 -20.54
N PRO A 522 10.08 -61.63 -19.84
CA PRO A 522 10.80 -61.95 -18.60
C PRO A 522 12.31 -62.26 -18.74
N ALA A 523 12.82 -62.52 -19.94
CA ALA A 523 14.20 -62.96 -20.16
C ALA A 523 15.23 -61.83 -20.34
N LEU A 524 14.80 -60.57 -20.47
CA LEU A 524 15.66 -59.43 -20.85
C LEU A 524 15.83 -58.38 -19.74
N TYR A 525 15.15 -58.55 -18.61
CA TYR A 525 15.14 -57.62 -17.50
C TYR A 525 16.30 -57.86 -16.52
N GLN A 526 17.05 -56.82 -16.17
CA GLN A 526 18.22 -56.94 -15.27
C GLN A 526 18.06 -56.15 -13.96
N SER A 527 17.70 -54.85 -14.00
CA SER A 527 17.52 -53.99 -12.81
C SER A 527 16.81 -52.67 -13.14
N ILE A 528 16.08 -52.06 -12.19
CA ILE A 528 15.65 -50.64 -12.26
C ILE A 528 16.70 -49.77 -11.54
N HIS A 529 16.99 -48.60 -12.09
CA HIS A 529 17.96 -47.62 -11.59
C HIS A 529 17.33 -46.31 -11.10
N GLY A 530 16.06 -46.06 -11.40
CA GLY A 530 15.38 -44.84 -10.94
C GLY A 530 13.90 -44.77 -11.28
N LEU A 531 13.18 -43.95 -10.51
CA LEU A 531 11.78 -43.59 -10.71
C LEU A 531 11.68 -42.07 -10.96
N SER A 532 10.77 -41.67 -11.86
CA SER A 532 10.48 -40.28 -12.18
C SER A 532 9.08 -40.10 -12.79
N HIS A 533 8.63 -38.85 -12.93
CA HIS A 533 7.41 -38.44 -13.64
C HIS A 533 6.13 -39.15 -13.21
N THR A 534 5.81 -39.14 -11.90
CA THR A 534 4.43 -39.46 -11.51
C THR A 534 3.48 -38.40 -12.03
N LYS A 535 2.41 -38.81 -12.75
CA LYS A 535 1.36 -37.90 -13.21
C LYS A 535 -0.05 -38.43 -13.07
N TRP A 536 -0.95 -37.62 -12.52
CA TRP A 536 -2.38 -37.91 -12.46
C TRP A 536 -3.04 -37.72 -13.83
N SER A 537 -3.97 -38.60 -14.16
CA SER A 537 -4.92 -38.30 -15.23
C SER A 537 -5.83 -37.13 -14.81
N PRO A 538 -6.26 -36.26 -15.73
CA PRO A 538 -7.11 -35.10 -15.41
C PRO A 538 -8.43 -35.43 -14.68
N ASP A 539 -8.96 -36.64 -14.87
CA ASP A 539 -10.14 -37.16 -14.15
C ASP A 539 -9.82 -37.75 -12.77
N GLY A 540 -8.53 -37.85 -12.39
CA GLY A 540 -8.04 -38.40 -11.13
C GLY A 540 -8.13 -39.93 -11.02
N ALA A 541 -8.57 -40.63 -12.08
CA ALA A 541 -8.83 -42.06 -12.03
C ALA A 541 -7.56 -42.92 -12.15
N ARG A 542 -6.46 -42.37 -12.67
CA ARG A 542 -5.21 -43.08 -12.93
C ARG A 542 -3.98 -42.24 -12.58
N LEU A 543 -2.90 -42.95 -12.29
CA LEU A 543 -1.55 -42.41 -12.23
C LEU A 543 -0.71 -43.01 -13.36
N THR A 544 0.33 -42.28 -13.73
CA THR A 544 1.44 -42.76 -14.57
C THR A 544 2.75 -42.55 -13.86
N LEU A 545 3.78 -43.32 -14.21
CA LEU A 545 5.14 -43.22 -13.67
C LEU A 545 6.14 -43.67 -14.73
N ILE A 546 7.32 -43.04 -14.76
CA ILE A 546 8.47 -43.50 -15.54
C ILE A 546 9.46 -44.26 -14.64
N SER A 547 9.93 -45.42 -15.10
CA SER A 547 11.04 -46.16 -14.49
C SER A 547 12.21 -46.31 -15.48
N LEU A 548 13.45 -46.12 -15.02
CA LEU A 548 14.66 -46.39 -15.80
C LEU A 548 15.17 -47.80 -15.52
N ILE A 549 15.31 -48.63 -16.55
CA ILE A 549 15.59 -50.08 -16.43
C ILE A 549 16.76 -50.48 -17.33
N THR A 550 17.66 -51.32 -16.83
CA THR A 550 18.56 -52.09 -17.71
C THR A 550 17.79 -53.25 -18.33
N TYR A 551 17.57 -53.14 -19.63
CA TYR A 551 16.86 -54.08 -20.48
C TYR A 551 17.77 -54.50 -21.65
N ASP A 552 18.04 -55.79 -21.80
CA ASP A 552 18.94 -56.33 -22.83
C ASP A 552 20.34 -55.69 -22.81
N GLY A 553 20.86 -55.41 -21.61
CA GLY A 553 22.16 -54.77 -21.40
C GLY A 553 22.22 -53.28 -21.77
N GLN A 554 21.07 -52.63 -21.99
CA GLN A 554 20.96 -51.19 -22.26
C GLN A 554 19.98 -50.52 -21.30
N GLU A 555 20.21 -49.27 -20.91
CA GLU A 555 19.26 -48.51 -20.11
C GLU A 555 18.10 -47.97 -20.99
N ARG A 556 16.86 -48.16 -20.53
CA ARG A 556 15.64 -47.75 -21.22
C ARG A 556 14.60 -47.22 -20.23
N TYR A 557 13.83 -46.23 -20.66
CA TYR A 557 12.68 -45.74 -19.93
C TYR A 557 11.45 -46.61 -20.20
N PHE A 558 10.68 -46.89 -19.16
CA PHE A 558 9.41 -47.60 -19.19
C PHE A 558 8.32 -46.74 -18.56
N LEU A 559 7.14 -46.72 -19.17
CA LEU A 559 5.99 -45.95 -18.74
C LEU A 559 4.95 -46.90 -18.18
N HIS A 560 4.53 -46.63 -16.95
CA HIS A 560 3.53 -47.42 -16.24
C HIS A 560 2.26 -46.61 -16.07
N THR A 561 1.11 -47.28 -16.05
CA THR A 561 -0.14 -46.74 -15.54
C THR A 561 -0.73 -47.65 -14.47
N PHE A 562 -1.39 -47.07 -13.48
CA PHE A 562 -1.97 -47.78 -12.34
C PHE A 562 -3.09 -46.96 -11.70
N MET A 563 -3.90 -47.61 -10.87
CA MET A 563 -4.93 -46.93 -10.08
C MET A 563 -4.30 -46.16 -8.89
N PRO A 564 -4.95 -45.13 -8.34
CA PRO A 564 -4.40 -44.33 -7.23
C PRO A 564 -4.08 -45.11 -5.95
N ASP A 565 -4.71 -46.28 -5.76
CA ASP A 565 -4.43 -47.19 -4.64
C ASP A 565 -3.27 -48.17 -4.94
N GLY A 566 -2.61 -48.03 -6.08
CA GLY A 566 -1.53 -48.91 -6.55
C GLY A 566 -2.01 -50.18 -7.24
N SER A 567 -3.31 -50.43 -7.33
CA SER A 567 -3.83 -51.62 -8.00
C SER A 567 -3.66 -51.55 -9.52
N PHE A 568 -3.56 -52.73 -10.14
CA PHE A 568 -3.45 -52.93 -11.60
C PHE A 568 -2.30 -52.17 -12.28
N PRO A 569 -1.04 -52.33 -11.84
CA PRO A 569 0.10 -51.77 -12.56
C PRO A 569 0.22 -52.41 -13.95
N LEU A 570 0.20 -51.57 -14.98
CA LEU A 570 0.33 -51.94 -16.38
C LEU A 570 1.51 -51.21 -17.01
N ASP A 571 2.38 -51.98 -17.67
CA ASP A 571 3.41 -51.43 -18.56
C ASP A 571 2.77 -51.02 -19.89
N ILE A 572 2.85 -49.73 -20.21
CA ILE A 572 2.33 -49.10 -21.43
C ILE A 572 3.46 -48.50 -22.27
N SER A 573 4.68 -49.03 -22.12
CA SER A 573 5.87 -48.48 -22.76
C SER A 573 5.80 -48.58 -24.28
N PRO A 574 6.02 -47.47 -25.00
CA PRO A 574 6.12 -47.51 -26.44
C PRO A 574 7.44 -48.17 -26.88
N SER A 575 7.48 -48.69 -28.11
CA SER A 575 8.70 -49.29 -28.68
C SER A 575 9.79 -48.27 -29.05
N VAL A 576 9.50 -46.97 -28.89
CA VAL A 576 10.41 -45.86 -29.17
C VAL A 576 10.96 -45.29 -27.87
N ASN A 577 12.18 -44.77 -27.88
CA ASN A 577 12.74 -44.11 -26.69
C ASN A 577 11.97 -42.83 -26.38
N PHE A 578 11.72 -42.54 -25.11
CA PHE A 578 10.95 -41.37 -24.63
C PHE A 578 11.46 -40.90 -23.26
N HIS A 579 11.06 -39.69 -22.83
CA HIS A 579 11.47 -39.15 -21.52
C HIS A 579 10.40 -38.33 -20.79
N HIS A 580 9.54 -37.61 -21.51
CA HIS A 580 8.44 -36.82 -20.93
C HIS A 580 7.10 -37.18 -21.59
N HIS A 581 6.05 -37.24 -20.78
CA HIS A 581 4.68 -37.52 -21.21
C HIS A 581 3.68 -36.58 -20.54
N THR A 582 2.50 -36.44 -21.14
CA THR A 582 1.39 -35.69 -20.56
C THR A 582 0.05 -36.27 -21.04
N TRP A 583 -0.99 -36.12 -20.22
CA TRP A 583 -2.33 -36.60 -20.51
C TRP A 583 -3.08 -35.61 -21.41
N THR A 584 -3.90 -36.12 -22.32
CA THR A 584 -4.94 -35.28 -22.94
C THR A 584 -5.97 -34.88 -21.89
N PRO A 585 -6.57 -33.67 -21.98
CA PRO A 585 -7.53 -33.18 -20.97
C PRO A 585 -8.76 -34.07 -20.73
N ASP A 586 -9.10 -34.94 -21.69
CA ASP A 586 -10.18 -35.93 -21.59
C ASP A 586 -9.75 -37.25 -20.93
N SER A 587 -8.50 -37.35 -20.48
CA SER A 587 -7.88 -38.53 -19.86
C SER A 587 -7.82 -39.78 -20.75
N GLN A 588 -8.10 -39.66 -22.06
CA GLN A 588 -8.18 -40.82 -22.96
C GLN A 588 -6.85 -41.19 -23.60
N LYS A 589 -5.95 -40.23 -23.79
CA LYS A 589 -4.69 -40.40 -24.53
C LYS A 589 -3.52 -39.81 -23.75
N ILE A 590 -2.32 -40.24 -24.14
CA ILE A 590 -1.05 -39.77 -23.63
C ILE A 590 -0.21 -39.27 -24.80
N VAL A 591 0.31 -38.04 -24.69
CA VAL A 591 1.25 -37.43 -25.64
C VAL A 591 2.64 -37.50 -25.03
N PHE A 592 3.63 -37.93 -25.81
CA PHE A 592 5.00 -38.06 -25.33
C PHE A 592 6.04 -37.73 -26.40
N GLY A 593 7.19 -37.23 -25.96
CA GLY A 593 8.32 -36.86 -26.81
C GLY A 593 9.36 -37.97 -26.87
N SER A 594 10.04 -38.12 -28.01
CA SER A 594 11.18 -39.03 -28.12
C SER A 594 12.37 -38.58 -27.29
N GLY A 595 13.09 -39.53 -26.70
CA GLY A 595 14.29 -39.28 -25.90
C GLY A 595 15.56 -39.22 -26.76
N GLY A 596 16.26 -38.08 -26.77
CA GLY A 596 17.58 -37.94 -27.37
C GLY A 596 17.98 -36.49 -27.67
N ASN A 597 19.29 -36.19 -27.60
CA ASN A 597 19.86 -34.86 -27.85
C ASN A 597 20.09 -34.54 -29.35
N ASP A 598 19.78 -35.48 -30.24
CA ASP A 598 19.95 -35.31 -31.69
C ASP A 598 18.65 -34.76 -32.31
N PRO A 599 18.69 -33.60 -33.01
CA PRO A 599 17.55 -33.02 -33.73
C PRO A 599 16.86 -33.98 -34.71
N SER A 600 17.61 -34.94 -35.28
CA SER A 600 17.08 -35.95 -36.19
C SER A 600 16.18 -36.99 -35.50
N TRP A 601 16.21 -37.05 -34.18
CA TRP A 601 15.37 -37.93 -33.35
C TRP A 601 14.18 -37.23 -32.72
N ALA A 602 14.09 -35.90 -32.77
CA ALA A 602 12.99 -35.13 -32.16
C ALA A 602 11.64 -35.45 -32.81
N LYS A 603 10.79 -36.19 -32.10
CA LYS A 603 9.47 -36.64 -32.54
C LYS A 603 8.50 -36.56 -31.38
N GLN A 604 7.24 -36.26 -31.68
CA GLN A 604 6.14 -36.40 -30.74
C GLN A 604 5.22 -37.52 -31.18
N TYR A 605 4.73 -38.26 -30.22
CA TYR A 605 3.80 -39.37 -30.41
C TYR A 605 2.58 -39.15 -29.53
N ILE A 606 1.49 -39.78 -29.93
CA ILE A 606 0.27 -39.90 -29.15
C ILE A 606 -0.13 -41.38 -29.11
N MET A 607 -0.62 -41.83 -27.96
CA MET A 607 -1.13 -43.18 -27.78
C MET A 607 -2.40 -43.15 -26.93
N ASP A 608 -3.17 -44.22 -26.98
CA ASP A 608 -4.28 -44.41 -26.06
C ASP A 608 -3.75 -44.65 -24.64
N SER A 609 -4.58 -44.31 -23.66
CA SER A 609 -4.22 -44.37 -22.24
C SER A 609 -3.88 -45.77 -21.70
N ASP A 610 -4.15 -46.81 -22.48
CA ASP A 610 -3.78 -48.20 -22.21
C ASP A 610 -2.48 -48.62 -22.93
N GLY A 611 -1.80 -47.69 -23.61
CA GLY A 611 -0.57 -47.93 -24.36
C GLY A 611 -0.76 -48.38 -25.81
N SER A 612 -2.01 -48.58 -26.27
CA SER A 612 -2.30 -48.97 -27.64
C SER A 612 -2.29 -47.78 -28.61
N ASP A 613 -2.37 -48.06 -29.92
CA ASP A 613 -2.50 -47.06 -31.00
C ASP A 613 -1.43 -45.95 -31.02
N VAL A 614 -0.19 -46.30 -30.66
CA VAL A 614 0.97 -45.41 -30.74
C VAL A 614 1.15 -44.86 -32.16
N THR A 615 0.94 -43.56 -32.31
CA THR A 615 0.97 -42.86 -33.59
C THR A 615 1.96 -41.70 -33.55
N LEU A 616 2.78 -41.56 -34.61
CA LEU A 616 3.65 -40.41 -34.78
C LEU A 616 2.81 -39.16 -35.07
N LEU A 617 2.85 -38.18 -34.17
CA LEU A 617 2.16 -36.90 -34.32
C LEU A 617 2.96 -35.94 -35.21
N THR A 618 4.24 -35.76 -34.92
CA THR A 618 5.13 -34.90 -35.71
C THR A 618 6.60 -35.27 -35.55
N SER A 619 7.44 -34.80 -36.49
CA SER A 619 8.91 -34.79 -36.41
C SER A 619 9.47 -33.37 -36.33
N GLY A 620 10.69 -33.22 -35.82
CA GLY A 620 11.43 -31.96 -35.71
C GLY A 620 11.07 -31.12 -34.48
N VAL A 621 10.23 -31.60 -33.56
CA VAL A 621 9.89 -30.95 -32.28
C VAL A 621 9.78 -32.06 -31.24
N ALA A 622 10.34 -31.88 -30.05
CA ALA A 622 10.33 -32.85 -28.95
C ALA A 622 10.56 -32.13 -27.60
N GLY A 623 10.94 -32.86 -26.54
CA GLY A 623 11.26 -32.25 -25.24
C GLY A 623 10.08 -32.17 -24.28
N HIS A 624 9.98 -31.07 -23.53
CA HIS A 624 9.00 -30.86 -22.46
C HIS A 624 7.63 -30.45 -23.02
N ILE A 625 6.75 -31.44 -23.19
CA ILE A 625 5.44 -31.24 -23.81
C ILE A 625 4.43 -30.80 -22.75
N SER A 626 3.76 -29.68 -23.00
CA SER A 626 2.59 -29.24 -22.24
C SER A 626 1.41 -29.00 -23.17
N LEU A 627 0.25 -29.56 -22.84
CA LEU A 627 -0.99 -29.39 -23.59
C LEU A 627 -1.76 -28.19 -23.08
N ASN A 628 -2.42 -27.47 -23.99
CA ASN A 628 -3.38 -26.46 -23.59
C ASN A 628 -4.64 -27.10 -22.99
N PRO A 629 -5.46 -26.35 -22.23
CA PRO A 629 -6.61 -26.91 -21.51
C PRO A 629 -7.66 -27.62 -22.39
N ASP A 630 -7.76 -27.29 -23.68
CA ASP A 630 -8.67 -27.95 -24.62
C ASP A 630 -8.05 -29.14 -25.38
N GLY A 631 -6.74 -29.35 -25.25
CA GLY A 631 -6.00 -30.46 -25.86
C GLY A 631 -5.77 -30.32 -27.36
N SER A 632 -6.11 -29.19 -27.98
CA SER A 632 -5.91 -28.96 -29.42
C SER A 632 -4.48 -28.61 -29.79
N LYS A 633 -3.68 -28.11 -28.83
CA LYS A 633 -2.30 -27.70 -29.04
C LYS A 633 -1.38 -28.20 -27.93
N ALA A 634 -0.20 -28.66 -28.32
CA ALA A 634 0.93 -28.79 -27.43
C ALA A 634 1.91 -27.64 -27.63
N VAL A 635 2.51 -27.15 -26.55
CA VAL A 635 3.76 -26.39 -26.61
C VAL A 635 4.91 -27.34 -26.31
N ALA A 636 5.96 -27.23 -27.11
CA ALA A 636 7.17 -28.02 -26.97
C ALA A 636 8.34 -27.30 -27.64
N GLU A 637 9.55 -27.74 -27.35
CA GLU A 637 10.78 -27.11 -27.82
C GLU A 637 11.39 -27.80 -29.04
N ARG A 638 12.30 -27.07 -29.69
CA ARG A 638 13.17 -27.61 -30.72
C ARG A 638 14.55 -26.97 -30.63
N ASP A 639 15.58 -27.81 -30.75
CA ASP A 639 16.99 -27.42 -30.95
C ASP A 639 17.53 -26.44 -29.90
N TYR A 640 16.95 -26.37 -28.70
CA TYR A 640 17.36 -25.42 -27.64
C TYR A 640 17.30 -23.95 -28.10
N ILE A 641 16.39 -23.57 -29.02
CA ILE A 641 16.40 -22.22 -29.62
C ILE A 641 15.02 -21.55 -29.60
N ALA A 642 13.93 -22.32 -29.70
CA ALA A 642 12.58 -21.77 -29.84
C ALA A 642 11.49 -22.71 -29.29
N GLN A 643 10.36 -22.11 -28.91
CA GLN A 643 9.12 -22.82 -28.58
C GLN A 643 8.26 -22.95 -29.83
N TYR A 644 7.58 -24.09 -29.95
CA TYR A 644 6.69 -24.43 -31.07
C TYR A 644 5.31 -24.81 -30.54
N PHE A 645 4.28 -24.46 -31.31
CA PHE A 645 2.97 -25.09 -31.17
C PHE A 645 2.85 -26.26 -32.13
N THR A 646 2.50 -27.42 -31.59
CA THR A 646 2.05 -28.59 -32.36
C THR A 646 0.53 -28.67 -32.30
N ASN A 647 -0.14 -28.62 -33.44
CA ASN A 647 -1.57 -28.92 -33.51
C ASN A 647 -1.77 -30.44 -33.39
N ILE A 648 -2.51 -30.87 -32.37
CA ILE A 648 -2.67 -32.29 -32.04
C ILE A 648 -3.47 -33.06 -33.09
N SER A 649 -4.38 -32.39 -33.80
CA SER A 649 -5.22 -33.04 -34.82
C SER A 649 -4.52 -33.19 -36.18
N THR A 650 -3.62 -32.26 -36.53
CA THR A 650 -2.98 -32.22 -37.86
C THR A 650 -1.49 -32.57 -37.82
N GLY A 651 -0.86 -32.58 -36.64
CA GLY A 651 0.59 -32.75 -36.49
C GLY A 651 1.40 -31.55 -37.00
N THR A 652 0.77 -30.43 -37.36
CA THR A 652 1.48 -29.27 -37.92
C THR A 652 2.15 -28.45 -36.83
N ASN A 653 3.42 -28.07 -37.06
CA ASN A 653 4.17 -27.20 -36.16
C ASN A 653 4.23 -25.75 -36.66
N THR A 654 4.09 -24.81 -35.73
CA THR A 654 4.32 -23.38 -35.97
C THR A 654 5.25 -22.83 -34.91
N VAL A 655 6.25 -22.02 -35.31
CA VAL A 655 7.11 -21.29 -34.36
C VAL A 655 6.22 -20.39 -33.51
N PHE A 656 6.30 -20.55 -32.19
CA PHE A 656 5.52 -19.76 -31.24
C PHE A 656 6.29 -18.52 -30.78
N THR A 657 7.54 -18.70 -30.33
CA THR A 657 8.46 -17.62 -29.97
C THR A 657 9.91 -18.08 -30.12
N THR A 658 10.78 -17.12 -30.46
CA THR A 658 12.25 -17.30 -30.48
C THR A 658 12.96 -16.43 -29.45
N LEU A 659 12.20 -15.59 -28.72
CA LEU A 659 12.72 -14.61 -27.79
C LEU A 659 13.27 -15.32 -26.53
N GLY A 660 14.55 -15.11 -26.23
CA GLY A 660 15.27 -15.78 -25.14
C GLY A 660 16.71 -16.10 -25.54
N SER A 661 16.92 -16.68 -26.72
CA SER A 661 18.27 -16.92 -27.27
C SER A 661 18.97 -15.63 -27.72
N GLN A 662 18.20 -14.65 -28.22
CA GLN A 662 18.71 -13.38 -28.77
C GLN A 662 18.99 -12.31 -27.71
N ILE A 663 18.26 -12.29 -26.59
CA ILE A 663 18.37 -11.24 -25.56
C ILE A 663 19.65 -11.37 -24.74
N LEU A 664 20.18 -12.59 -24.59
CA LEU A 664 21.26 -12.88 -23.62
C LEU A 664 22.54 -13.48 -24.23
N GLY A 665 22.61 -13.69 -25.55
CA GLY A 665 23.82 -14.23 -26.20
C GLY A 665 24.26 -15.61 -25.66
N LEU A 666 23.34 -16.37 -25.07
CA LEU A 666 23.62 -17.61 -24.35
C LEU A 666 23.97 -18.77 -25.28
N VAL A 667 24.90 -19.62 -24.83
CA VAL A 667 25.25 -20.88 -25.49
C VAL A 667 24.34 -21.97 -24.90
N GLN A 668 23.34 -22.44 -25.65
CA GLN A 668 22.44 -23.59 -25.35
C GLN A 668 21.21 -23.34 -24.44
N PRO A 669 20.24 -22.48 -24.85
CA PRO A 669 19.02 -22.21 -24.08
C PRO A 669 18.00 -23.37 -24.06
N HIS A 670 17.54 -23.83 -22.89
CA HIS A 670 16.62 -24.97 -22.74
C HIS A 670 15.28 -24.51 -22.14
N PRO A 671 14.27 -24.16 -22.97
CA PRO A 671 13.03 -23.53 -22.50
C PRO A 671 11.88 -24.52 -22.21
N HIS A 672 11.21 -24.34 -21.07
CA HIS A 672 10.10 -25.19 -20.64
C HIS A 672 8.77 -24.44 -20.74
N GLY A 673 7.98 -24.73 -21.78
CA GLY A 673 6.72 -24.05 -22.03
C GLY A 673 5.57 -24.69 -21.26
N VAL A 674 4.82 -23.90 -20.49
CA VAL A 674 3.61 -24.37 -19.80
C VAL A 674 2.45 -23.41 -20.02
N TRP A 675 1.28 -23.97 -20.34
CA TRP A 675 0.07 -23.20 -20.58
C TRP A 675 -0.51 -22.63 -19.28
N SER A 676 -1.03 -21.41 -19.40
CA SER A 676 -1.95 -20.84 -18.40
C SER A 676 -3.22 -21.70 -18.28
N PRO A 677 -3.88 -21.73 -17.11
CA PRO A 677 -5.09 -22.53 -16.87
C PRO A 677 -6.26 -22.21 -17.81
N GLY A 678 -6.37 -20.97 -18.31
CA GLY A 678 -7.37 -20.57 -19.30
C GLY A 678 -6.95 -20.78 -20.75
N GLY A 679 -5.67 -21.10 -21.00
CA GLY A 679 -5.12 -21.41 -22.32
C GLY A 679 -4.79 -20.18 -23.19
N GLY A 680 -4.90 -18.95 -22.66
CA GLY A 680 -4.59 -17.71 -23.40
C GLY A 680 -3.11 -17.36 -23.47
N TYR A 681 -2.29 -17.97 -22.61
CA TYR A 681 -0.89 -17.62 -22.43
C TYR A 681 -0.03 -18.87 -22.21
N VAL A 682 1.25 -18.74 -22.52
CA VAL A 682 2.31 -19.71 -22.19
C VAL A 682 3.37 -18.97 -21.38
N ILE A 683 3.78 -19.59 -20.28
CA ILE A 683 4.99 -19.19 -19.56
C ILE A 683 6.13 -20.10 -19.97
N TYR A 684 7.33 -19.55 -20.08
CA TYR A 684 8.55 -20.36 -20.21
C TYR A 684 9.72 -19.70 -19.50
N ASN A 685 10.65 -20.53 -19.06
CA ASN A 685 11.94 -20.11 -18.56
C ASN A 685 13.01 -20.29 -19.64
N ASN A 686 14.14 -19.61 -19.51
CA ASN A 686 15.30 -19.84 -20.38
C ASN A 686 16.48 -20.34 -19.55
N SER A 687 16.76 -21.65 -19.60
CA SER A 687 17.80 -22.28 -18.78
C SER A 687 19.12 -22.50 -19.53
N ASN A 688 20.25 -22.30 -18.86
CA ASN A 688 21.58 -22.74 -19.28
C ASN A 688 22.37 -23.21 -18.05
N GLN A 689 23.31 -24.15 -18.21
CA GLN A 689 24.15 -24.73 -17.17
C GLN A 689 25.06 -23.71 -16.44
N SER A 690 25.14 -22.45 -16.89
CA SER A 690 26.02 -21.40 -16.36
C SER A 690 25.39 -20.38 -15.39
N GLY A 691 24.07 -20.42 -15.12
CA GLY A 691 23.52 -20.02 -13.80
C GLY A 691 22.86 -18.63 -13.53
N THR A 692 22.21 -17.93 -14.46
CA THR A 692 21.14 -16.94 -14.12
C THR A 692 19.99 -16.97 -15.13
N TRP A 693 18.75 -17.18 -14.69
CA TRP A 693 17.65 -17.51 -15.61
C TRP A 693 16.46 -16.58 -15.44
N GLN A 694 15.74 -16.38 -16.55
CA GLN A 694 14.62 -15.46 -16.64
C GLN A 694 13.34 -16.19 -17.05
N MET A 695 12.21 -15.71 -16.54
CA MET A 695 10.87 -16.18 -16.90
C MET A 695 10.19 -15.19 -17.83
N PHE A 696 9.49 -15.73 -18.82
CA PHE A 696 8.80 -15.00 -19.84
C PHE A 696 7.36 -15.49 -19.95
N VAL A 697 6.42 -14.57 -20.10
CA VAL A 697 5.03 -14.85 -20.43
C VAL A 697 4.75 -14.35 -21.83
N VAL A 698 4.11 -15.18 -22.65
CA VAL A 698 3.76 -14.86 -24.04
C VAL A 698 2.29 -15.20 -24.29
N PRO A 699 1.52 -14.29 -24.88
CA PRO A 699 0.14 -14.55 -25.23
C PRO A 699 0.03 -15.39 -26.50
N ILE A 700 -1.10 -16.07 -26.69
CA ILE A 700 -1.32 -16.84 -27.93
C ILE A 700 -1.62 -15.94 -29.13
N ASP A 701 -2.11 -14.73 -28.88
CA ASP A 701 -2.44 -13.69 -29.87
C ASP A 701 -1.77 -12.36 -29.46
N ALA A 702 -1.34 -11.57 -30.45
CA ALA A 702 -0.53 -10.37 -30.24
C ALA A 702 -1.28 -9.25 -29.49
N ASN A 703 -2.61 -9.24 -29.52
CA ASN A 703 -3.44 -8.19 -28.89
C ASN A 703 -3.95 -8.56 -27.49
N TYR A 704 -3.47 -9.65 -26.89
CA TYR A 704 -3.90 -10.00 -25.53
C TYR A 704 -3.23 -9.05 -24.53
N PRO A 705 -3.97 -8.56 -23.52
CA PRO A 705 -3.36 -7.87 -22.39
C PRO A 705 -2.55 -8.85 -21.55
N PHE A 706 -1.83 -8.36 -20.54
CA PHE A 706 -1.17 -9.22 -19.56
C PHE A 706 -2.18 -10.19 -18.90
N PRO A 707 -1.79 -11.44 -18.54
CA PRO A 707 -2.70 -12.43 -17.97
C PRO A 707 -3.63 -11.92 -16.86
N GLY A 708 -4.88 -12.39 -16.88
CA GLY A 708 -5.88 -12.06 -15.87
C GLY A 708 -6.57 -10.70 -16.06
N GLN A 709 -6.18 -9.91 -17.07
CA GLN A 709 -6.84 -8.66 -17.44
C GLN A 709 -7.93 -8.89 -18.50
N PRO A 710 -9.07 -8.18 -18.42
CA PRO A 710 -10.08 -8.22 -19.49
C PRO A 710 -9.62 -7.39 -20.69
N TRP A 711 -10.16 -7.69 -21.87
CA TRP A 711 -10.04 -6.81 -23.05
C TRP A 711 -10.92 -5.57 -22.95
N LEU A 712 -12.09 -5.74 -22.33
CA LEU A 712 -13.12 -4.74 -22.24
C LEU A 712 -13.62 -4.71 -20.80
N ARG A 713 -13.74 -3.53 -20.22
CA ARG A 713 -14.38 -3.34 -18.92
C ARG A 713 -15.20 -2.06 -18.85
N TYR A 714 -16.52 -2.23 -18.70
CA TYR A 714 -17.43 -1.14 -18.34
C TYR A 714 -17.77 -1.24 -16.86
N ASN A 715 -17.21 -0.32 -16.07
CA ASN A 715 -17.48 -0.22 -14.64
C ASN A 715 -18.70 0.66 -14.31
N PHE A 716 -19.32 1.28 -15.33
CA PHE A 716 -20.48 2.18 -15.22
C PHE A 716 -20.38 3.26 -14.14
N SER A 717 -19.16 3.71 -13.81
CA SER A 717 -18.93 4.71 -12.75
C SER A 717 -19.24 6.15 -13.18
N GLN A 718 -19.75 6.35 -14.40
CA GLN A 718 -20.15 7.65 -14.92
C GLN A 718 -21.40 8.15 -14.20
N THR A 719 -21.51 9.47 -14.07
CA THR A 719 -22.69 10.14 -13.49
C THR A 719 -23.52 10.89 -14.53
N SER A 720 -23.02 10.98 -15.77
CA SER A 720 -23.69 11.61 -16.90
C SER A 720 -23.07 11.19 -18.24
N GLY A 721 -23.78 11.45 -19.34
CA GLY A 721 -23.29 11.22 -20.70
C GLY A 721 -23.91 10.01 -21.39
N SER A 722 -23.49 9.79 -22.64
CA SER A 722 -24.05 8.80 -23.58
C SER A 722 -23.05 7.70 -23.97
N ILE A 723 -22.01 7.49 -23.17
CA ILE A 723 -20.93 6.53 -23.44
C ILE A 723 -20.67 5.71 -22.17
N ALA A 724 -20.55 4.40 -22.33
CA ALA A 724 -19.98 3.51 -21.33
C ALA A 724 -18.47 3.44 -21.58
N ASN A 725 -17.66 4.03 -20.69
CA ASN A 725 -16.21 4.06 -20.92
C ASN A 725 -15.61 2.68 -20.67
N ASP A 726 -14.77 2.25 -21.61
CA ASP A 726 -13.86 1.13 -21.40
C ASP A 726 -12.73 1.58 -20.48
N THR A 727 -12.54 0.83 -19.40
CA THR A 727 -11.50 1.08 -18.40
C THR A 727 -10.34 0.10 -18.51
N ALA A 728 -10.44 -0.89 -19.41
CA ALA A 728 -9.39 -1.88 -19.66
C ALA A 728 -8.69 -1.66 -21.01
N GLY A 729 -9.39 -1.10 -21.99
CA GLY A 729 -8.87 -0.74 -23.31
C GLY A 729 -9.53 0.52 -23.85
N ASP A 730 -9.66 0.60 -25.19
CA ASP A 730 -10.17 1.77 -25.90
C ASP A 730 -11.54 1.53 -26.59
N VAL A 731 -12.27 0.48 -26.19
CA VAL A 731 -13.54 0.08 -26.85
C VAL A 731 -14.76 0.63 -26.10
N ASN A 732 -14.94 1.95 -26.16
CA ASN A 732 -16.07 2.61 -25.52
C ASN A 732 -17.42 2.19 -26.11
N GLY A 733 -18.40 1.90 -25.25
CA GLY A 733 -19.76 1.50 -25.64
C GLY A 733 -20.67 2.71 -25.87
N THR A 734 -21.48 2.69 -26.92
CA THR A 734 -22.45 3.78 -27.20
C THR A 734 -23.80 3.47 -26.56
N LEU A 735 -24.31 4.38 -25.73
CA LEU A 735 -25.65 4.26 -25.16
C LEU A 735 -26.69 4.68 -26.20
N ILE A 736 -27.62 3.77 -26.54
CA ILE A 736 -28.69 4.01 -27.50
C ILE A 736 -30.03 4.07 -26.76
N ASN A 737 -30.84 5.11 -27.07
CA ASN A 737 -32.17 5.37 -26.52
C ASN A 737 -32.26 5.57 -24.99
N PHE A 738 -31.14 5.84 -24.32
CA PHE A 738 -31.15 6.23 -22.90
C PHE A 738 -31.66 7.67 -22.71
N PRO A 739 -32.23 7.99 -21.53
CA PRO A 739 -32.61 9.35 -21.16
C PRO A 739 -31.44 10.34 -21.27
N THR A 740 -31.72 11.57 -21.71
CA THR A 740 -30.72 12.64 -21.80
C THR A 740 -30.48 13.36 -20.47
N ASP A 741 -31.34 13.12 -19.47
CA ASP A 741 -31.26 13.73 -18.14
C ASP A 741 -30.32 12.99 -17.17
N SER A 742 -29.62 11.95 -17.65
CA SER A 742 -28.68 11.13 -16.88
C SER A 742 -29.31 10.27 -15.76
N SER A 743 -30.64 10.14 -15.73
CA SER A 743 -31.36 9.31 -14.75
C SER A 743 -31.03 7.81 -14.82
N GLN A 744 -30.43 7.35 -15.92
CA GLN A 744 -29.95 5.97 -16.11
C GLN A 744 -28.73 5.62 -15.25
N TRP A 745 -27.96 6.62 -14.80
CA TRP A 745 -26.76 6.41 -13.99
C TRP A 745 -27.14 6.41 -12.51
N VAL A 746 -27.20 5.23 -11.89
CA VAL A 746 -27.68 5.08 -10.50
C VAL A 746 -26.64 4.33 -9.68
N GLY A 747 -26.04 5.01 -8.70
CA GLY A 747 -25.14 4.37 -7.72
C GLY A 747 -23.96 3.62 -8.36
N GLY A 748 -23.38 4.17 -9.44
CA GLY A 748 -22.28 3.51 -10.17
C GLY A 748 -22.72 2.35 -11.05
N SER A 749 -23.99 2.32 -11.46
CA SER A 749 -24.55 1.28 -12.34
C SER A 749 -25.41 1.91 -13.44
N LEU A 750 -25.67 1.14 -14.50
CA LEU A 750 -26.50 1.56 -15.63
C LEU A 750 -27.85 0.84 -15.62
N VAL A 751 -28.94 1.61 -15.64
CA VAL A 751 -30.33 1.13 -15.60
C VAL A 751 -30.91 1.02 -17.01
N PHE A 752 -31.46 -0.14 -17.33
CA PHE A 752 -32.18 -0.43 -18.57
C PHE A 752 -33.69 -0.58 -18.29
N ASP A 753 -34.52 0.01 -19.15
CA ASP A 753 -35.98 0.13 -18.96
C ASP A 753 -36.79 -1.04 -19.54
N GLY A 754 -36.16 -1.88 -20.36
CA GLY A 754 -36.77 -3.07 -20.97
C GLY A 754 -37.61 -2.80 -22.22
N SER A 755 -37.53 -1.60 -22.81
CA SER A 755 -38.34 -1.20 -23.96
C SER A 755 -37.53 -1.05 -25.24
N ASN A 756 -36.45 -0.26 -25.23
CA ASN A 756 -35.68 0.04 -26.44
C ASN A 756 -34.22 0.48 -26.20
N ASP A 757 -33.76 0.50 -24.96
CA ASP A 757 -32.44 0.97 -24.57
C ASP A 757 -31.41 -0.16 -24.56
N TYR A 758 -30.20 0.16 -25.03
CA TYR A 758 -29.09 -0.80 -25.08
C TYR A 758 -27.74 -0.11 -25.27
N VAL A 759 -26.66 -0.79 -24.85
CA VAL A 759 -25.30 -0.35 -25.15
C VAL A 759 -24.77 -1.14 -26.34
N ASP A 760 -24.32 -0.42 -27.37
CA ASP A 760 -23.63 -0.98 -28.53
C ASP A 760 -22.12 -1.00 -28.26
N ILE A 761 -21.51 -2.20 -28.26
CA ILE A 761 -20.08 -2.40 -28.03
C ILE A 761 -19.25 -2.13 -29.30
N SER A 762 -19.90 -1.99 -30.47
CA SER A 762 -19.24 -1.79 -31.78
C SER A 762 -18.24 -2.90 -32.12
N ASP A 763 -18.72 -3.99 -32.73
CA ASP A 763 -17.93 -5.20 -33.00
C ASP A 763 -16.61 -4.95 -33.75
N ASN A 764 -16.57 -3.92 -34.60
CA ASN A 764 -15.39 -3.57 -35.39
C ASN A 764 -14.24 -2.99 -34.56
N ALA A 765 -14.53 -2.50 -33.35
CA ALA A 765 -13.55 -1.95 -32.43
C ALA A 765 -12.93 -3.03 -31.51
N LEU A 766 -13.59 -4.18 -31.37
CA LEU A 766 -13.04 -5.30 -30.61
C LEU A 766 -11.86 -5.93 -31.39
N PRO A 767 -10.67 -6.13 -30.77
CA PRO A 767 -9.54 -6.81 -31.40
C PRO A 767 -9.75 -8.33 -31.51
N ILE A 768 -11.00 -8.78 -31.62
CA ILE A 768 -11.40 -10.18 -31.50
C ILE A 768 -11.73 -10.73 -32.88
N ARG A 769 -10.98 -11.74 -33.27
CA ARG A 769 -11.35 -12.63 -34.37
C ARG A 769 -11.64 -13.99 -33.79
N ASP A 770 -12.69 -14.65 -34.29
CA ASP A 770 -13.07 -15.99 -33.86
C ASP A 770 -13.42 -16.02 -32.34
N PHE A 771 -14.70 -15.83 -31.99
CA PHE A 771 -15.14 -15.73 -30.59
C PHE A 771 -15.33 -17.12 -29.95
N HIS A 772 -14.23 -17.81 -29.71
CA HIS A 772 -14.15 -19.09 -28.99
C HIS A 772 -13.14 -18.95 -27.84
N ASN A 773 -13.19 -19.79 -26.80
CA ASN A 773 -12.31 -19.68 -25.64
C ASN A 773 -12.34 -18.28 -24.99
N ARG A 774 -13.54 -17.81 -24.61
CA ARG A 774 -13.78 -16.46 -24.05
C ARG A 774 -14.60 -16.54 -22.77
N THR A 775 -14.54 -15.48 -21.97
CA THR A 775 -15.42 -15.30 -20.82
C THR A 775 -16.09 -13.94 -20.86
N ILE A 776 -17.40 -13.92 -20.66
CA ILE A 776 -18.19 -12.70 -20.45
C ILE A 776 -18.67 -12.71 -19.01
N THR A 777 -18.51 -11.60 -18.29
CA THR A 777 -19.01 -11.46 -16.92
C THR A 777 -19.66 -10.09 -16.70
N CYS A 778 -20.63 -10.01 -15.78
CA CYS A 778 -21.13 -8.75 -15.24
C CYS A 778 -21.83 -8.97 -13.90
N ARG A 779 -22.09 -7.87 -13.18
CA ARG A 779 -23.08 -7.80 -12.12
C ARG A 779 -24.41 -7.39 -12.69
N VAL A 780 -25.46 -8.11 -12.34
CA VAL A 780 -26.82 -7.85 -12.82
C VAL A 780 -27.83 -7.88 -11.70
N LYS A 781 -28.79 -6.96 -11.76
CA LYS A 781 -29.97 -6.91 -10.92
C LYS A 781 -31.20 -6.85 -11.80
N LEU A 782 -32.19 -7.66 -11.48
CA LEU A 782 -33.47 -7.65 -12.18
C LEU A 782 -34.38 -6.55 -11.61
N ASN A 783 -34.90 -5.66 -12.46
CA ASN A 783 -35.71 -4.52 -12.02
C ASN A 783 -37.19 -4.88 -11.81
N ALA A 784 -37.70 -5.83 -12.60
CA ALA A 784 -39.07 -6.32 -12.49
C ALA A 784 -39.16 -7.78 -12.94
N THR A 785 -40.24 -8.47 -12.54
CA THR A 785 -40.48 -9.85 -13.01
C THR A 785 -40.72 -9.83 -14.52
N PRO A 786 -39.97 -10.59 -15.34
CA PRO A 786 -40.11 -10.54 -16.79
C PRO A 786 -41.42 -11.19 -17.23
N SER A 787 -42.14 -10.55 -18.15
CA SER A 787 -43.30 -11.16 -18.83
C SER A 787 -42.90 -11.95 -20.09
N ALA A 788 -41.67 -11.77 -20.55
CA ALA A 788 -40.98 -12.46 -21.64
C ALA A 788 -39.48 -12.51 -21.32
N ASP A 789 -38.66 -13.09 -22.20
CA ASP A 789 -37.20 -13.12 -22.00
C ASP A 789 -36.63 -11.69 -21.98
N THR A 790 -35.99 -11.33 -20.87
CA THR A 790 -35.24 -10.08 -20.72
C THR A 790 -33.76 -10.34 -21.00
N PHE A 791 -33.13 -9.51 -21.84
CA PHE A 791 -31.77 -9.73 -22.29
C PHE A 791 -30.76 -8.94 -21.47
N ILE A 792 -29.66 -9.61 -21.13
CA ILE A 792 -28.52 -9.01 -20.43
C ILE A 792 -27.40 -8.72 -21.45
N PHE A 793 -27.11 -9.70 -22.29
CA PHE A 793 -26.11 -9.62 -23.35
C PHE A 793 -26.62 -10.41 -24.55
N GLY A 794 -26.36 -9.95 -25.77
CA GLY A 794 -26.71 -10.71 -26.96
C GLY A 794 -25.96 -10.33 -28.23
N THR A 795 -25.86 -11.30 -29.13
CA THR A 795 -25.31 -11.13 -30.48
C THR A 795 -26.29 -11.59 -31.56
N SER A 796 -26.11 -11.13 -32.79
CA SER A 796 -27.00 -11.32 -33.94
C SER A 796 -26.49 -12.32 -34.99
N SER A 797 -25.38 -13.03 -34.75
CA SER A 797 -24.75 -13.92 -35.73
C SER A 797 -25.29 -15.36 -35.69
N THR A 798 -24.89 -16.20 -36.66
CA THR A 798 -25.14 -17.65 -36.64
C THR A 798 -24.44 -18.34 -35.45
N TYR A 799 -23.38 -17.74 -34.94
CA TYR A 799 -22.67 -18.13 -33.73
C TYR A 799 -23.15 -17.25 -32.58
N ARG A 800 -24.45 -17.30 -32.32
CA ARG A 800 -25.12 -16.46 -31.33
C ARG A 800 -24.65 -16.84 -29.92
N CYS A 801 -24.38 -15.83 -29.12
CA CYS A 801 -24.11 -15.95 -27.71
C CYS A 801 -24.99 -14.92 -27.01
N TYR A 802 -25.88 -15.36 -26.12
CA TYR A 802 -26.69 -14.44 -25.33
C TYR A 802 -26.99 -14.96 -23.94
N ILE A 803 -27.22 -14.02 -23.04
CA ILE A 803 -27.58 -14.25 -21.64
C ILE A 803 -28.92 -13.56 -21.40
N THR A 804 -29.88 -14.30 -20.85
CA THR A 804 -31.27 -13.89 -20.66
C THR A 804 -31.77 -14.30 -19.29
N VAL A 805 -32.81 -13.62 -18.81
CA VAL A 805 -33.67 -14.13 -17.75
C VAL A 805 -35.04 -14.38 -18.36
N ASN A 806 -35.55 -15.60 -18.25
CA ASN A 806 -36.82 -15.94 -18.85
C ASN A 806 -38.02 -15.42 -18.03
N ALA A 807 -39.23 -15.58 -18.54
CA ALA A 807 -40.47 -15.17 -17.86
C ALA A 807 -40.72 -15.85 -16.50
N SER A 808 -39.98 -16.91 -16.17
CA SER A 808 -40.02 -17.57 -14.86
C SER A 808 -38.93 -17.07 -13.90
N GLY A 809 -38.14 -16.06 -14.29
CA GLY A 809 -37.04 -15.53 -13.50
C GLY A 809 -35.74 -16.35 -13.61
N ASN A 810 -35.66 -17.36 -14.48
CA ASN A 810 -34.47 -18.20 -14.59
C ASN A 810 -33.45 -17.58 -15.52
N LEU A 811 -32.23 -17.37 -15.02
CA LEU A 811 -31.06 -17.00 -15.79
C LEU A 811 -30.66 -18.14 -16.73
N ARG A 812 -30.47 -17.81 -18.00
CA ARG A 812 -30.12 -18.74 -19.07
C ARG A 812 -29.07 -18.15 -19.99
N ALA A 813 -28.15 -19.00 -20.42
CA ALA A 813 -27.26 -18.72 -21.53
C ALA A 813 -27.67 -19.56 -22.75
N THR A 814 -27.37 -19.05 -23.94
CA THR A 814 -27.50 -19.79 -25.19
C THR A 814 -26.26 -19.58 -26.04
N LEU A 815 -25.74 -20.68 -26.60
CA LEU A 815 -24.64 -20.71 -27.55
C LEU A 815 -25.05 -21.37 -28.85
N ALA A 816 -24.84 -20.71 -29.99
CA ALA A 816 -25.18 -21.22 -31.32
C ALA A 816 -26.57 -21.89 -31.33
N SER A 817 -26.66 -23.17 -31.72
CA SER A 817 -27.92 -23.93 -31.76
C SER A 817 -28.29 -24.61 -30.44
N SER A 818 -27.56 -24.42 -29.34
CA SER A 818 -27.99 -24.95 -28.04
C SER A 818 -29.35 -24.37 -27.67
N GLY A 819 -30.18 -25.19 -27.03
CA GLY A 819 -31.28 -24.63 -26.23
C GLY A 819 -30.70 -23.82 -25.06
N GLY A 820 -31.53 -22.96 -24.46
CA GLY A 820 -31.10 -22.21 -23.28
C GLY A 820 -30.74 -23.15 -22.13
N PHE A 821 -29.55 -22.96 -21.54
CA PHE A 821 -29.03 -23.72 -20.41
C PHE A 821 -28.76 -22.83 -19.20
N GLY A 822 -28.77 -23.43 -18.01
CA GLY A 822 -28.80 -22.71 -16.73
C GLY A 822 -30.19 -22.72 -16.11
N SER A 823 -30.23 -22.72 -14.77
CA SER A 823 -31.47 -22.84 -14.00
C SER A 823 -31.52 -21.97 -12.75
N ALA A 824 -30.55 -21.09 -12.53
CA ALA A 824 -30.57 -20.20 -11.37
C ALA A 824 -31.71 -19.18 -11.48
N THR A 825 -32.56 -19.11 -10.47
CA THR A 825 -33.65 -18.13 -10.41
C THR A 825 -33.14 -16.83 -9.80
N LEU A 826 -33.29 -15.71 -10.51
CA LEU A 826 -32.95 -14.38 -10.01
C LEU A 826 -34.15 -13.76 -9.29
N THR A 827 -33.89 -13.20 -8.13
CA THR A 827 -34.89 -12.42 -7.36
C THR A 827 -34.84 -10.96 -7.80
N VAL A 828 -36.02 -10.36 -8.00
CA VAL A 828 -36.14 -8.93 -8.34
C VAL A 828 -35.53 -8.09 -7.24
N GLY A 829 -34.71 -7.09 -7.62
CA GLY A 829 -34.04 -6.18 -6.70
C GLY A 829 -32.73 -6.72 -6.10
N THR A 830 -32.37 -7.98 -6.33
CA THR A 830 -31.13 -8.60 -5.82
C THR A 830 -30.02 -8.57 -6.88
N TRP A 831 -28.80 -8.23 -6.46
CA TRP A 831 -27.61 -8.29 -7.31
C TRP A 831 -27.05 -9.71 -7.40
N TYR A 832 -26.61 -10.09 -8.60
CA TYR A 832 -25.94 -11.36 -8.89
C TYR A 832 -24.72 -11.11 -9.76
N ASN A 833 -23.60 -11.77 -9.47
CA ASN A 833 -22.48 -11.87 -10.40
C ASN A 833 -22.73 -13.04 -11.32
N ILE A 834 -22.61 -12.83 -12.63
CA ILE A 834 -22.83 -13.88 -13.61
C ILE A 834 -21.64 -13.98 -14.55
N ALA A 835 -21.27 -15.20 -14.96
CA ALA A 835 -20.27 -15.41 -16.00
C ALA A 835 -20.72 -16.47 -16.99
N LEU A 836 -20.51 -16.20 -18.27
CA LEU A 836 -20.59 -17.19 -19.34
C LEU A 836 -19.19 -17.48 -19.86
N VAL A 837 -18.72 -18.70 -19.62
CA VAL A 837 -17.45 -19.21 -20.15
C VAL A 837 -17.75 -20.04 -21.39
N ILE A 838 -17.10 -19.71 -22.50
CA ILE A 838 -17.17 -20.44 -23.77
C ILE A 838 -15.82 -21.11 -23.95
N ARG A 839 -15.80 -22.43 -24.02
CA ARG A 839 -14.58 -23.24 -24.06
C ARG A 839 -14.64 -24.25 -25.18
N ASP A 840 -13.57 -24.36 -25.96
CA ASP A 840 -13.42 -25.46 -26.90
C ASP A 840 -13.07 -26.74 -26.15
N VAL A 841 -13.62 -27.86 -26.60
CA VAL A 841 -13.40 -29.17 -25.97
C VAL A 841 -13.06 -30.21 -27.03
N ALA A 842 -12.61 -31.39 -26.58
CA ALA A 842 -12.22 -32.50 -27.42
C ALA A 842 -13.26 -32.81 -28.51
N GLY A 843 -12.77 -33.22 -29.69
CA GLY A 843 -13.59 -33.49 -30.87
C GLY A 843 -14.03 -32.24 -31.65
N GLY A 844 -13.47 -31.06 -31.35
CA GLY A 844 -13.75 -29.82 -32.08
C GLY A 844 -15.12 -29.22 -31.76
N ASN A 845 -15.65 -29.49 -30.57
CA ASN A 845 -16.92 -28.97 -30.07
C ASN A 845 -16.70 -27.75 -29.17
N THR A 846 -17.76 -27.00 -28.88
CA THR A 846 -17.71 -25.89 -27.92
C THR A 846 -18.66 -26.16 -26.75
N ARG A 847 -18.17 -25.93 -25.54
CA ARG A 847 -18.89 -26.01 -24.28
C ARG A 847 -19.14 -24.60 -23.73
N GLY A 848 -20.37 -24.33 -23.35
CA GLY A 848 -20.77 -23.17 -22.56
C GLY A 848 -20.97 -23.56 -21.11
N GLU A 849 -20.47 -22.74 -20.20
CA GLU A 849 -20.61 -22.90 -18.76
C GLU A 849 -21.15 -21.57 -18.20
N LEU A 850 -22.33 -21.61 -17.58
CA LEU A 850 -22.94 -20.45 -16.95
C LEU A 850 -22.73 -20.53 -15.44
N TYR A 851 -22.17 -19.49 -14.86
CA TYR A 851 -21.91 -19.35 -13.43
C TYR A 851 -22.76 -18.23 -12.82
N VAL A 852 -23.18 -18.42 -11.58
CA VAL A 852 -23.88 -17.43 -10.75
C VAL A 852 -23.19 -17.37 -9.39
N ASN A 853 -22.73 -16.18 -8.99
CA ASN A 853 -21.97 -15.93 -7.76
C ASN A 853 -20.79 -16.90 -7.60
N GLY A 854 -20.05 -17.13 -8.68
CA GLY A 854 -18.90 -18.04 -8.71
C GLY A 854 -19.24 -19.53 -8.82
N ILE A 855 -20.52 -19.91 -8.71
CA ILE A 855 -20.96 -21.31 -8.74
C ILE A 855 -21.50 -21.68 -10.11
N LEU A 856 -21.09 -22.84 -10.63
CA LEU A 856 -21.59 -23.37 -11.90
C LEU A 856 -23.10 -23.66 -11.81
N SER A 857 -23.89 -23.00 -12.66
CA SER A 857 -25.35 -23.09 -12.74
C SER A 857 -25.83 -23.99 -13.89
N GLY A 858 -25.05 -24.11 -14.96
CA GLY A 858 -25.40 -25.01 -16.06
C GLY A 858 -24.32 -25.11 -17.13
N ILE A 859 -24.35 -26.23 -17.86
CA ILE A 859 -23.46 -26.53 -18.97
C ILE A 859 -24.28 -26.89 -20.21
N SER A 860 -23.81 -26.50 -21.38
CA SER A 860 -24.26 -27.06 -22.66
C SER A 860 -23.07 -27.25 -23.59
N THR A 861 -23.07 -28.34 -24.36
CA THR A 861 -22.08 -28.59 -25.41
C THR A 861 -22.77 -28.58 -26.76
N VAL A 862 -22.27 -27.77 -27.69
CA VAL A 862 -22.74 -27.73 -29.08
C VAL A 862 -21.76 -28.46 -29.98
N GLN A 863 -22.32 -29.13 -31.00
CA GLN A 863 -21.51 -29.75 -32.04
C GLN A 863 -20.84 -28.67 -32.89
N ASN A 864 -19.55 -28.87 -33.16
CA ASN A 864 -18.66 -27.95 -33.86
C ASN A 864 -18.25 -26.71 -33.04
N ARG A 865 -17.09 -26.18 -33.42
CA ARG A 865 -16.48 -25.01 -32.81
C ARG A 865 -17.28 -23.76 -33.10
N HIS A 866 -17.44 -22.92 -32.07
CA HIS A 866 -18.04 -21.60 -32.15
C HIS A 866 -17.09 -20.64 -32.90
N SER A 867 -17.05 -20.77 -34.23
CA SER A 867 -15.96 -20.24 -35.06
C SER A 867 -16.22 -18.88 -35.73
N GLY A 868 -17.09 -18.05 -35.15
CA GLY A 868 -17.56 -16.79 -35.74
C GLY A 868 -17.09 -15.56 -34.98
N ASN A 869 -16.95 -14.44 -35.70
CA ASN A 869 -16.87 -13.12 -35.07
C ASN A 869 -18.21 -12.79 -34.42
N LEU A 870 -18.16 -11.97 -33.36
CA LEU A 870 -19.37 -11.37 -32.85
C LEU A 870 -19.94 -10.39 -33.89
N VAL A 871 -21.27 -10.30 -33.96
CA VAL A 871 -22.00 -9.38 -34.84
C VAL A 871 -23.19 -8.84 -34.06
N GLY A 872 -23.42 -7.53 -34.04
CA GLY A 872 -24.46 -6.87 -33.25
C GLY A 872 -24.36 -7.18 -31.76
N THR A 873 -23.17 -6.99 -31.18
CA THR A 873 -22.88 -7.25 -29.77
C THR A 873 -23.41 -6.15 -28.89
N ASN A 874 -24.46 -6.47 -28.13
CA ASN A 874 -25.17 -5.49 -27.34
C ASN A 874 -25.31 -5.93 -25.88
N ILE A 875 -25.28 -4.95 -25.00
CA ILE A 875 -25.71 -5.10 -23.60
C ILE A 875 -27.14 -4.59 -23.49
N GLY A 876 -28.00 -5.34 -22.80
CA GLY A 876 -29.41 -5.01 -22.62
C GLY A 876 -30.29 -5.24 -23.85
N SER A 877 -29.76 -5.82 -24.94
CA SER A 877 -30.59 -6.20 -26.09
C SER A 877 -30.08 -7.41 -26.88
N TYR A 878 -30.88 -7.83 -27.86
CA TYR A 878 -30.54 -8.87 -28.84
C TYR A 878 -30.68 -8.36 -30.29
N ASN A 879 -30.07 -9.10 -31.23
CA ASN A 879 -30.21 -8.89 -32.67
C ASN A 879 -29.89 -7.45 -33.11
N ASN A 880 -28.72 -6.93 -32.70
CA ASN A 880 -28.29 -5.56 -33.03
C ASN A 880 -29.29 -4.49 -32.55
N GLY A 881 -29.88 -4.67 -31.36
CA GLY A 881 -30.73 -3.67 -30.73
C GLY A 881 -32.13 -3.56 -31.33
N THR A 882 -32.54 -4.54 -32.14
CA THR A 882 -33.85 -4.51 -32.81
C THR A 882 -34.94 -5.27 -32.06
N SER A 883 -34.58 -6.07 -31.05
CA SER A 883 -35.54 -6.89 -30.30
C SER A 883 -34.96 -7.37 -28.97
N GLY A 884 -35.84 -7.76 -28.04
CA GLY A 884 -35.49 -8.40 -26.77
C GLY A 884 -34.69 -7.46 -25.88
N PHE A 885 -35.37 -6.57 -25.16
CA PHE A 885 -34.74 -5.53 -24.34
C PHE A 885 -34.71 -5.91 -22.87
N GLY A 886 -33.67 -5.45 -22.17
CA GLY A 886 -33.37 -5.78 -20.78
C GLY A 886 -34.09 -4.87 -19.81
N ASN A 887 -34.93 -5.40 -18.90
CA ASN A 887 -35.40 -4.65 -17.73
C ASN A 887 -34.53 -4.96 -16.51
N ILE A 888 -33.31 -4.42 -16.53
CA ILE A 888 -32.21 -4.80 -15.63
C ILE A 888 -31.40 -3.57 -15.21
N THR A 889 -30.66 -3.69 -14.12
CA THR A 889 -29.55 -2.79 -13.80
C THR A 889 -28.25 -3.58 -13.89
N LEU A 890 -27.23 -3.01 -14.53
CA LEU A 890 -25.93 -3.65 -14.74
C LEU A 890 -24.78 -2.84 -14.15
N ASP A 891 -23.79 -3.57 -13.66
CA ASP A 891 -22.52 -3.05 -13.19
C ASP A 891 -21.38 -4.00 -13.65
N ASP A 892 -20.15 -3.48 -13.75
CA ASP A 892 -18.90 -4.23 -13.95
C ASP A 892 -18.93 -5.29 -15.07
N PHE A 893 -19.37 -4.88 -16.27
CA PHE A 893 -19.37 -5.76 -17.44
C PHE A 893 -17.96 -5.92 -18.01
N ARG A 894 -17.54 -7.17 -18.26
CA ARG A 894 -16.20 -7.51 -18.76
C ARG A 894 -16.23 -8.59 -19.84
N ILE A 895 -15.31 -8.49 -20.79
CA ILE A 895 -14.98 -9.57 -21.73
C ILE A 895 -13.50 -9.91 -21.57
N TYR A 896 -13.21 -11.18 -21.26
CA TYR A 896 -11.84 -11.70 -21.12
C TYR A 896 -11.36 -12.40 -22.39
N PRO A 897 -10.05 -12.35 -22.68
CA PRO A 897 -9.46 -12.97 -23.86
C PRO A 897 -9.43 -14.50 -23.82
N GLU A 898 -9.71 -15.12 -22.67
CA GLU A 898 -9.59 -16.56 -22.48
C GLU A 898 -10.84 -17.17 -21.79
N ALA A 899 -10.93 -18.50 -21.84
CA ALA A 899 -11.91 -19.27 -21.07
C ALA A 899 -11.41 -19.46 -19.64
N LEU A 900 -11.71 -18.49 -18.77
CA LEU A 900 -11.25 -18.47 -17.39
C LEU A 900 -11.66 -19.78 -16.68
N PRO A 901 -10.76 -20.38 -15.88
CA PRO A 901 -11.09 -21.57 -15.11
C PRO A 901 -12.14 -21.24 -14.02
N GLY A 902 -12.90 -22.26 -13.59
CA GLY A 902 -13.96 -22.09 -12.59
C GLY A 902 -13.47 -21.44 -11.28
N GLU A 903 -12.27 -21.80 -10.81
CA GLU A 903 -11.68 -21.17 -9.61
C GLU A 903 -11.40 -19.68 -9.80
N ARG A 904 -11.01 -19.24 -11.00
CA ARG A 904 -10.87 -17.81 -11.31
C ARG A 904 -12.22 -17.10 -11.34
N ILE A 905 -13.27 -17.73 -11.86
CA ILE A 905 -14.64 -17.17 -11.83
C ILE A 905 -15.10 -17.01 -10.39
N LYS A 906 -14.89 -18.04 -9.56
CA LYS A 906 -15.20 -18.02 -8.14
C LYS A 906 -14.43 -16.94 -7.39
N TYR A 907 -13.14 -16.76 -7.70
CA TYR A 907 -12.32 -15.70 -7.14
C TYR A 907 -12.77 -14.30 -7.57
N LEU A 908 -13.10 -14.10 -8.85
CA LEU A 908 -13.56 -12.80 -9.34
C LEU A 908 -14.92 -12.40 -8.76
N HIS A 909 -15.77 -13.38 -8.44
CA HIS A 909 -17.14 -13.20 -7.97
C HIS A 909 -17.34 -13.62 -6.51
N SER A 910 -16.26 -13.70 -5.73
CA SER A 910 -16.37 -13.86 -4.28
C SER A 910 -16.99 -12.58 -3.72
N GLU A 911 -18.27 -12.66 -3.34
CA GLU A 911 -18.91 -11.54 -2.65
C GLU A 911 -18.40 -11.49 -1.21
N PRO A 912 -18.12 -10.29 -0.67
CA PRO A 912 -17.83 -10.15 0.74
C PRO A 912 -19.03 -10.63 1.58
N LEU A 913 -18.76 -11.04 2.82
CA LEU A 913 -19.78 -11.40 3.80
C LEU A 913 -20.72 -10.22 4.09
N MET A 914 -20.23 -8.99 4.00
CA MET A 914 -21.06 -7.78 4.04
C MET A 914 -20.43 -6.70 3.19
N ARG A 915 -21.27 -5.87 2.58
CA ARG A 915 -20.87 -4.74 1.74
C ARG A 915 -21.83 -3.56 1.89
N TYR A 916 -21.30 -2.46 2.41
CA TYR A 916 -21.99 -1.18 2.49
C TYR A 916 -21.30 -0.17 1.57
N ASP A 917 -21.96 0.15 0.45
CA ASP A 917 -21.49 1.17 -0.50
C ASP A 917 -21.98 2.57 -0.13
N PHE A 918 -22.76 2.70 0.96
CA PHE A 918 -23.29 3.98 1.48
C PHE A 918 -23.88 4.90 0.39
N SER A 919 -24.55 4.30 -0.59
CA SER A 919 -25.09 4.97 -1.78
C SER A 919 -26.52 5.47 -1.58
N GLU A 920 -27.08 5.28 -0.38
CA GLU A 920 -28.36 5.82 0.03
C GLU A 920 -28.37 7.35 -0.02
N SER A 921 -29.55 7.92 -0.25
CA SER A 921 -29.77 9.38 -0.26
C SER A 921 -30.68 9.86 0.88
N SER A 922 -31.27 8.93 1.64
CA SER A 922 -32.14 9.24 2.78
C SER A 922 -32.36 8.02 3.68
N GLY A 923 -32.88 8.26 4.89
CA GLY A 923 -33.29 7.22 5.83
C GLY A 923 -32.22 6.85 6.86
N SER A 924 -32.57 5.88 7.72
CA SER A 924 -31.81 5.46 8.91
C SER A 924 -31.23 4.05 8.79
N THR A 925 -31.01 3.58 7.56
CA THR A 925 -30.53 2.21 7.29
C THR A 925 -29.40 2.27 6.27
N ALA A 926 -28.26 1.66 6.61
CA ALA A 926 -27.20 1.35 5.65
C ALA A 926 -27.48 -0.05 5.09
N ASN A 927 -27.76 -0.14 3.80
CA ASN A 927 -28.10 -1.42 3.19
C ASN A 927 -26.84 -2.24 2.95
N ASP A 928 -26.87 -3.49 3.38
CA ASP A 928 -25.87 -4.47 2.99
C ASP A 928 -26.25 -5.06 1.63
N ILE A 929 -25.46 -4.72 0.63
CA ILE A 929 -25.68 -5.11 -0.76
C ILE A 929 -25.34 -6.59 -0.97
N ALA A 930 -24.51 -7.19 -0.11
CA ALA A 930 -24.30 -8.63 -0.09
C ALA A 930 -25.54 -9.39 0.43
N GLY A 931 -26.50 -8.67 1.03
CA GLY A 931 -27.82 -9.18 1.39
C GLY A 931 -27.88 -9.97 2.70
N ASN A 932 -26.87 -9.86 3.56
CA ASN A 932 -26.81 -10.61 4.81
C ASN A 932 -27.36 -9.81 5.99
N VAL A 933 -26.84 -8.61 6.25
CA VAL A 933 -27.20 -7.82 7.45
C VAL A 933 -27.20 -6.33 7.15
N ASN A 934 -28.36 -5.68 7.13
CA ASN A 934 -28.43 -4.22 7.05
C ASN A 934 -27.98 -3.57 8.38
N GLY A 935 -27.29 -2.45 8.29
CA GLY A 935 -26.86 -1.65 9.43
C GLY A 935 -27.91 -0.60 9.81
N THR A 936 -28.13 -0.40 11.12
CA THR A 936 -29.03 0.66 11.62
C THR A 936 -28.21 1.90 11.95
N LEU A 937 -28.56 3.05 11.35
CA LEU A 937 -27.96 4.33 11.71
C LEU A 937 -28.52 4.80 13.06
N VAL A 938 -27.63 5.01 14.03
CA VAL A 938 -27.99 5.48 15.36
C VAL A 938 -27.47 6.90 15.57
N ASN A 939 -28.35 7.79 16.07
CA ASN A 939 -28.13 9.21 16.36
C ASN A 939 -27.85 10.16 15.18
N PHE A 940 -27.87 9.65 13.94
CA PHE A 940 -27.74 10.50 12.75
C PHE A 940 -28.89 11.49 12.58
N PRO A 941 -28.66 12.64 11.91
CA PRO A 941 -29.69 13.60 11.55
C PRO A 941 -30.86 12.99 10.78
N THR A 942 -32.09 13.37 11.11
CA THR A 942 -33.30 12.90 10.43
C THR A 942 -33.53 13.57 9.06
N ASP A 943 -32.80 14.64 8.76
CA ASP A 943 -32.90 15.42 7.52
C ASP A 943 -32.07 14.84 6.37
N SER A 944 -31.43 13.69 6.58
CA SER A 944 -30.61 12.97 5.59
C SER A 944 -29.28 13.66 5.22
N SER A 945 -28.84 14.67 5.97
CA SER A 945 -27.57 15.39 5.70
C SER A 945 -26.31 14.52 5.83
N GLN A 946 -26.42 13.34 6.45
CA GLN A 946 -25.34 12.37 6.59
C GLN A 946 -24.94 11.69 5.28
N TRP A 947 -25.84 11.66 4.29
CA TRP A 947 -25.61 11.04 3.00
C TRP A 947 -25.05 12.07 2.02
N VAL A 948 -23.74 12.05 1.79
CA VAL A 948 -23.06 13.07 0.96
C VAL A 948 -22.32 12.43 -0.20
N GLY A 949 -22.90 12.53 -1.41
CA GLY A 949 -22.22 12.11 -2.65
C GLY A 949 -21.85 10.62 -2.69
N GLY A 950 -22.74 9.75 -2.19
CA GLY A 950 -22.49 8.30 -2.07
C GLY A 950 -21.45 7.97 -1.00
N THR A 951 -21.52 8.65 0.15
CA THR A 951 -20.70 8.40 1.33
C THR A 951 -21.53 8.67 2.58
N LEU A 952 -21.21 8.00 3.69
CA LEU A 952 -21.82 8.24 4.99
C LEU A 952 -20.89 9.09 5.87
N VAL A 953 -21.39 10.21 6.39
CA VAL A 953 -20.65 11.18 7.21
C VAL A 953 -21.05 11.08 8.67
N PHE A 954 -20.05 10.94 9.54
CA PHE A 954 -20.19 10.87 11.00
C PHE A 954 -19.71 12.19 11.63
N ASP A 955 -20.42 12.69 12.63
CA ASP A 955 -20.14 13.99 13.25
C ASP A 955 -19.09 13.97 14.38
N GLY A 956 -18.72 12.79 14.87
CA GLY A 956 -17.79 12.56 15.98
C GLY A 956 -18.34 12.85 17.38
N ILE A 957 -19.66 12.97 17.53
CA ILE A 957 -20.33 13.18 18.82
C ILE A 957 -20.94 11.89 19.32
N ASN A 958 -21.87 11.29 18.56
CA ASN A 958 -22.58 10.08 18.99
C ASN A 958 -23.10 9.20 17.84
N ASP A 959 -22.73 9.52 16.59
CA ASP A 959 -23.11 8.77 15.39
C ASP A 959 -22.43 7.41 15.32
N TYR A 960 -23.20 6.35 15.03
CA TYR A 960 -22.64 5.04 14.65
C TYR A 960 -23.64 4.18 13.88
N VAL A 961 -23.12 3.26 13.06
CA VAL A 961 -23.93 2.21 12.43
C VAL A 961 -23.83 0.96 13.29
N ASP A 962 -24.98 0.50 13.77
CA ASP A 962 -25.14 -0.74 14.54
C ASP A 962 -25.39 -1.91 13.59
N ILE A 963 -24.52 -2.91 13.64
CA ILE A 963 -24.66 -4.16 12.88
C ILE A 963 -25.08 -5.27 13.85
N SER A 964 -26.39 -5.56 13.87
CA SER A 964 -27.04 -6.43 14.84
C SER A 964 -26.43 -7.85 14.96
N ASP A 965 -26.05 -8.24 16.18
CA ASP A 965 -25.45 -9.54 16.52
C ASP A 965 -26.29 -10.75 16.15
N SER A 966 -27.62 -10.64 16.26
CA SER A 966 -28.53 -11.76 16.01
C SER A 966 -28.58 -12.21 14.54
N ALA A 967 -28.04 -11.41 13.63
CA ALA A 967 -28.03 -11.66 12.19
C ALA A 967 -26.61 -11.83 11.62
N PHE A 968 -25.55 -11.60 12.41
CA PHE A 968 -24.17 -11.58 11.93
C PHE A 968 -23.74 -13.00 11.46
N PRO A 969 -23.43 -13.20 10.16
CA PRO A 969 -23.17 -14.53 9.61
C PRO A 969 -21.77 -15.07 9.97
N VAL A 970 -20.91 -14.25 10.56
CA VAL A 970 -19.49 -14.57 10.77
C VAL A 970 -19.29 -15.17 12.15
N ARG A 971 -19.26 -16.51 12.19
CA ARG A 971 -18.66 -17.25 13.30
C ARG A 971 -17.15 -17.29 13.08
N ASP A 972 -16.38 -16.97 14.12
CA ASP A 972 -14.92 -16.97 14.16
C ASP A 972 -14.27 -16.00 13.13
N PHE A 973 -13.89 -14.80 13.57
CA PHE A 973 -13.22 -13.81 12.70
C PHE A 973 -11.73 -14.11 12.52
N HIS A 974 -11.41 -15.14 11.74
CA HIS A 974 -10.06 -15.54 11.38
C HIS A 974 -9.96 -15.81 9.87
N ASN A 975 -8.80 -15.57 9.25
CA ASN A 975 -8.62 -15.65 7.79
C ASN A 975 -9.66 -14.79 7.03
N ARG A 976 -9.76 -13.51 7.42
CA ARG A 976 -10.73 -12.53 6.88
C ARG A 976 -10.06 -11.16 6.68
N THR A 977 -10.67 -10.32 5.86
CA THR A 977 -10.22 -8.94 5.64
C THR A 977 -11.38 -7.95 5.75
N ILE A 978 -11.20 -6.88 6.53
CA ILE A 978 -12.06 -5.69 6.48
C ILE A 978 -11.41 -4.67 5.55
N THR A 979 -12.15 -4.11 4.60
CA THR A 979 -11.68 -3.04 3.70
C THR A 979 -12.66 -1.88 3.66
N PHE A 980 -12.18 -0.64 3.54
CA PHE A 980 -13.03 0.53 3.33
C PHE A 980 -12.22 1.74 2.87
N TRP A 981 -12.92 2.74 2.32
CA TRP A 981 -12.40 4.09 2.14
C TRP A 981 -12.77 4.96 3.34
N VAL A 982 -11.80 5.73 3.85
CA VAL A 982 -12.01 6.68 4.94
C VAL A 982 -11.39 8.03 4.65
N LYS A 983 -12.11 9.09 5.01
CA LYS A 983 -11.61 10.47 5.01
C LYS A 983 -11.82 11.08 6.40
N PRO A 984 -10.75 11.31 7.18
CA PRO A 984 -10.87 12.02 8.45
C PRO A 984 -11.28 13.48 8.21
N ASN A 985 -12.32 13.95 8.86
CA ASN A 985 -12.80 15.33 8.71
C ASN A 985 -12.12 16.29 9.70
N VAL A 986 -11.64 15.76 10.83
CA VAL A 986 -10.92 16.52 11.87
C VAL A 986 -9.83 15.65 12.51
N THR A 987 -8.92 16.28 13.25
CA THR A 987 -8.01 15.56 14.15
C THR A 987 -8.78 15.16 15.41
N PRO A 988 -8.85 13.86 15.77
CA PRO A 988 -9.52 13.43 16.99
C PRO A 988 -8.87 14.00 18.26
N SER A 989 -9.66 14.33 19.29
CA SER A 989 -9.15 14.71 20.61
C SER A 989 -8.74 13.50 21.47
N ALA A 990 -9.22 12.31 21.10
CA ALA A 990 -8.90 11.00 21.68
C ALA A 990 -9.04 9.92 20.59
N ALA A 991 -8.75 8.65 20.90
CA ALA A 991 -8.90 7.57 19.92
C ALA A 991 -10.36 7.46 19.42
N ALA A 992 -10.54 7.68 18.12
CA ALA A 992 -11.79 7.55 17.40
C ALA A 992 -11.86 6.20 16.69
N PHE A 993 -12.96 5.47 16.84
CA PHE A 993 -13.15 4.14 16.30
C PHE A 993 -13.87 4.20 14.96
N ILE A 994 -13.20 3.74 13.91
CA ILE A 994 -13.83 3.54 12.60
C ILE A 994 -14.62 2.24 12.60
N PHE A 995 -14.04 1.20 13.21
CA PHE A 995 -14.66 -0.11 13.38
C PHE A 995 -14.33 -0.65 14.77
N GLY A 996 -15.32 -1.26 15.44
CA GLY A 996 -15.07 -1.91 16.71
C GLY A 996 -16.00 -3.07 17.05
N THR A 997 -15.47 -4.00 17.84
CA THR A 997 -16.16 -5.20 18.31
C THR A 997 -16.00 -5.38 19.82
N SER A 998 -16.96 -6.01 20.48
CA SER A 998 -17.03 -6.13 21.94
C SER A 998 -16.66 -7.50 22.51
N SER A 999 -16.21 -8.43 21.66
CA SER A 999 -15.91 -9.80 22.08
C SER A 999 -14.65 -9.88 22.98
N ALA A 1000 -14.45 -11.03 23.64
CA ALA A 1000 -13.20 -11.34 24.34
C ALA A 1000 -11.96 -11.23 23.41
N TYR A 1001 -12.18 -11.36 22.11
CA TYR A 1001 -11.21 -11.21 21.03
C TYR A 1001 -11.48 -9.90 20.28
N LYS A 1002 -10.75 -8.86 20.69
CA LYS A 1002 -10.93 -7.47 20.23
C LYS A 1002 -10.46 -7.32 18.78
N CYS A 1003 -11.26 -6.71 17.92
CA CYS A 1003 -10.83 -6.29 16.59
C CYS A 1003 -11.23 -4.83 16.39
N TYR A 1004 -10.26 -3.91 16.40
CA TYR A 1004 -10.48 -2.46 16.27
C TYR A 1004 -9.72 -1.88 15.12
N ILE A 1005 -10.30 -0.83 14.53
CA ILE A 1005 -9.57 0.11 13.69
C ILE A 1005 -9.84 1.52 14.22
N THR A 1006 -8.78 2.22 14.62
CA THR A 1006 -8.87 3.54 15.27
C THR A 1006 -7.98 4.57 14.60
N ILE A 1007 -8.37 5.84 14.73
CA ILE A 1007 -7.50 7.00 14.49
C ILE A 1007 -7.23 7.65 15.85
N ASP A 1008 -5.97 7.71 16.27
CA ASP A 1008 -5.59 8.36 17.54
C ASP A 1008 -5.55 9.90 17.44
N SER A 1009 -5.28 10.58 18.55
CA SER A 1009 -5.17 12.05 18.59
C SER A 1009 -3.97 12.62 17.81
N ASN A 1010 -3.04 11.77 17.39
CA ASN A 1010 -1.93 12.12 16.50
C ASN A 1010 -2.23 11.80 15.03
N ARG A 1011 -3.48 11.40 14.71
CA ARG A 1011 -3.96 10.95 13.40
C ARG A 1011 -3.36 9.63 12.92
N LYS A 1012 -2.77 8.84 13.81
CA LYS A 1012 -2.26 7.51 13.45
C LYS A 1012 -3.42 6.55 13.30
N LEU A 1013 -3.52 5.92 12.14
CA LEU A 1013 -4.41 4.80 11.92
C LEU A 1013 -3.79 3.54 12.53
N GLN A 1014 -4.55 2.87 13.39
CA GLN A 1014 -4.11 1.70 14.14
C GLN A 1014 -5.14 0.58 14.07
N GLY A 1015 -4.64 -0.64 13.88
CA GLY A 1015 -5.38 -1.88 14.13
C GLY A 1015 -5.11 -2.38 15.54
N THR A 1016 -6.04 -3.11 16.13
CA THR A 1016 -5.81 -3.86 17.39
C THR A 1016 -6.45 -5.22 17.26
N LEU A 1017 -5.74 -6.27 17.67
CA LEU A 1017 -6.20 -7.66 17.60
C LEU A 1017 -6.02 -8.35 18.97
N GLY A 1018 -7.11 -8.86 19.53
CA GLY A 1018 -7.14 -9.67 20.75
C GLY A 1018 -6.46 -8.99 21.95
N SER A 1019 -5.46 -9.67 22.52
CA SER A 1019 -4.63 -9.16 23.62
C SER A 1019 -3.41 -8.37 23.14
N GLY A 1020 -3.16 -8.34 21.82
CA GLY A 1020 -2.07 -7.60 21.21
C GLY A 1020 -2.23 -6.08 21.35
N GLY A 1021 -1.10 -5.36 21.37
CA GLY A 1021 -1.09 -3.90 21.35
C GLY A 1021 -1.53 -3.32 20.00
N PRO A 1022 -1.82 -2.01 19.93
CA PRO A 1022 -2.14 -1.34 18.68
C PRO A 1022 -0.95 -1.40 17.71
N PHE A 1023 -1.24 -1.60 16.42
CA PHE A 1023 -0.24 -1.71 15.36
C PHE A 1023 -0.67 -0.91 14.13
N GLY A 1024 0.31 -0.54 13.30
CA GLY A 1024 0.11 0.45 12.24
C GLY A 1024 0.61 1.83 12.67
N ASN A 1025 1.21 2.55 11.73
CA ASN A 1025 1.85 3.85 11.99
C ASN A 1025 1.51 4.92 10.94
N SER A 1026 0.63 4.62 9.99
CA SER A 1026 0.25 5.58 8.95
C SER A 1026 -0.48 6.78 9.56
N ILE A 1027 0.03 7.98 9.31
CA ILE A 1027 -0.58 9.23 9.76
C ILE A 1027 -1.51 9.73 8.65
N LEU A 1028 -2.80 9.87 8.97
CA LEU A 1028 -3.80 10.34 8.02
C LEU A 1028 -3.84 11.87 7.99
N THR A 1029 -3.97 12.44 6.79
CA THR A 1029 -4.20 13.87 6.60
C THR A 1029 -5.70 14.15 6.60
N VAL A 1030 -6.13 15.14 7.38
CA VAL A 1030 -7.52 15.59 7.39
C VAL A 1030 -7.95 16.05 5.99
N GLY A 1031 -9.15 15.62 5.57
CA GLY A 1031 -9.73 15.96 4.27
C GLY A 1031 -9.23 15.12 3.09
N LYS A 1032 -8.34 14.13 3.30
CA LYS A 1032 -7.88 13.20 2.26
C LYS A 1032 -8.49 11.81 2.41
N TRP A 1033 -8.81 11.18 1.27
CA TRP A 1033 -9.26 9.79 1.21
C TRP A 1033 -8.10 8.81 1.32
N TYR A 1034 -8.34 7.72 2.03
CA TYR A 1034 -7.43 6.60 2.19
C TYR A 1034 -8.20 5.28 2.06
N HIS A 1035 -7.66 4.34 1.31
CA HIS A 1035 -8.12 2.95 1.34
C HIS A 1035 -7.42 2.23 2.48
N VAL A 1036 -8.19 1.54 3.33
CA VAL A 1036 -7.69 0.82 4.50
C VAL A 1036 -8.06 -0.64 4.37
N ALA A 1037 -7.14 -1.54 4.73
CA ALA A 1037 -7.45 -2.95 4.91
C ALA A 1037 -6.85 -3.49 6.21
N LEU A 1038 -7.66 -4.17 7.02
CA LEU A 1038 -7.22 -4.98 8.14
C LEU A 1038 -7.39 -6.46 7.78
N VAL A 1039 -6.28 -7.16 7.61
CA VAL A 1039 -6.26 -8.60 7.36
C VAL A 1039 -6.00 -9.32 8.68
N VAL A 1040 -6.78 -10.35 8.97
CA VAL A 1040 -6.56 -11.26 10.10
C VAL A 1040 -6.31 -12.65 9.54
N ARG A 1041 -5.16 -13.24 9.87
CA ARG A 1041 -4.73 -14.59 9.46
C ARG A 1041 -4.54 -15.47 10.69
N ASP A 1042 -4.93 -16.73 10.60
CA ASP A 1042 -4.41 -17.74 11.53
C ASP A 1042 -2.93 -17.95 11.24
N VAL A 1043 -2.12 -18.26 12.25
CA VAL A 1043 -0.73 -18.68 12.10
C VAL A 1043 -0.40 -19.79 13.09
N SER A 1044 0.71 -20.47 12.87
CA SER A 1044 1.11 -21.67 13.59
C SER A 1044 1.05 -21.53 15.12
N GLY A 1045 0.74 -22.65 15.78
CA GLY A 1045 0.55 -22.69 17.23
C GLY A 1045 -0.80 -22.11 17.70
N GLY A 1046 -1.79 -21.99 16.81
CA GLY A 1046 -3.13 -21.52 17.15
C GLY A 1046 -3.16 -20.05 17.53
N LYS A 1047 -2.43 -19.21 16.77
CA LYS A 1047 -2.32 -17.76 16.97
C LYS A 1047 -3.01 -17.02 15.83
N ALA A 1048 -3.25 -15.72 15.99
CA ALA A 1048 -3.78 -14.87 14.92
C ALA A 1048 -2.86 -13.67 14.65
N ARG A 1049 -2.54 -13.43 13.38
CA ARG A 1049 -1.77 -12.26 12.92
C ARG A 1049 -2.70 -11.23 12.29
N GLY A 1050 -2.62 -10.00 12.77
CA GLY A 1050 -3.24 -8.84 12.16
C GLY A 1050 -2.25 -8.09 11.28
N GLU A 1051 -2.68 -7.67 10.09
CA GLU A 1051 -1.90 -6.89 9.13
C GLU A 1051 -2.73 -5.69 8.68
N LEU A 1052 -2.23 -4.47 8.92
CA LEU A 1052 -2.93 -3.24 8.55
C LEU A 1052 -2.27 -2.63 7.31
N TYR A 1053 -3.05 -2.37 6.27
CA TYR A 1053 -2.62 -1.74 5.03
C TYR A 1053 -3.31 -0.39 4.85
N VAL A 1054 -2.58 0.58 4.29
CA VAL A 1054 -3.09 1.89 3.89
C VAL A 1054 -2.65 2.16 2.46
N ASN A 1055 -3.61 2.45 1.58
CA ASN A 1055 -3.41 2.63 0.14
C ASN A 1055 -2.62 1.48 -0.51
N GLY A 1056 -2.94 0.25 -0.11
CA GLY A 1056 -2.27 -0.96 -0.62
C GLY A 1056 -0.93 -1.29 0.03
N VAL A 1057 -0.39 -0.40 0.87
CA VAL A 1057 0.93 -0.57 1.50
C VAL A 1057 0.79 -1.02 2.96
N LEU A 1058 1.57 -2.02 3.37
CA LEU A 1058 1.58 -2.52 4.73
C LEU A 1058 2.06 -1.43 5.71
N SER A 1059 1.18 -1.03 6.64
CA SER A 1059 1.43 -0.05 7.70
C SER A 1059 2.00 -0.67 8.97
N GLY A 1060 1.65 -1.93 9.26
CA GLY A 1060 2.15 -2.64 10.43
C GLY A 1060 1.47 -3.99 10.65
N THR A 1061 2.05 -4.81 11.54
CA THR A 1061 1.48 -6.11 11.91
C THR A 1061 1.54 -6.32 13.42
N SER A 1062 0.70 -7.23 13.93
CA SER A 1062 0.71 -7.71 15.31
C SER A 1062 0.29 -9.17 15.34
N THR A 1063 0.74 -9.93 16.33
CA THR A 1063 0.35 -11.32 16.53
C THR A 1063 -0.24 -11.49 17.91
N ASP A 1064 -1.49 -11.92 17.98
CA ASP A 1064 -2.14 -12.32 19.22
C ASP A 1064 -1.71 -13.74 19.62
N GLN A 1065 -1.60 -13.99 20.93
CA GLN A 1065 -1.15 -15.30 21.44
C GLN A 1065 -2.21 -16.40 21.28
N ASN A 1066 -3.45 -16.02 20.96
CA ASN A 1066 -4.56 -16.93 20.77
C ASN A 1066 -5.16 -16.76 19.37
N ARG A 1067 -5.78 -17.82 18.89
CA ARG A 1067 -6.58 -17.82 17.67
C ARG A 1067 -7.82 -16.96 17.90
N HIS A 1068 -8.17 -16.16 16.90
CA HIS A 1068 -9.38 -15.33 16.93
C HIS A 1068 -10.62 -16.19 16.60
N SER A 1069 -10.99 -17.07 17.54
CA SER A 1069 -12.01 -18.13 17.40
C SER A 1069 -13.32 -17.81 18.15
N GLY A 1070 -13.66 -16.52 18.20
CA GLY A 1070 -14.92 -16.03 18.76
C GLY A 1070 -15.73 -15.27 17.72
N ASN A 1071 -17.05 -15.25 17.90
CA ASN A 1071 -17.95 -14.40 17.13
C ASN A 1071 -17.56 -12.93 17.34
N LEU A 1072 -17.67 -12.12 16.29
CA LEU A 1072 -17.73 -10.69 16.52
C LEU A 1072 -19.08 -10.37 17.18
N GLU A 1073 -19.04 -9.71 18.32
CA GLU A 1073 -20.21 -9.29 19.07
C GLU A 1073 -20.20 -7.76 19.15
N LYS A 1074 -21.37 -7.14 19.04
CA LYS A 1074 -21.65 -5.70 19.05
C LYS A 1074 -20.76 -4.95 18.09
N VAL A 1075 -20.93 -5.29 16.81
CA VAL A 1075 -20.12 -4.77 15.70
C VAL A 1075 -20.64 -3.40 15.29
N ASN A 1076 -19.81 -2.38 15.48
CA ASN A 1076 -20.15 -1.00 15.15
C ASN A 1076 -19.20 -0.40 14.13
N ILE A 1077 -19.74 0.45 13.26
CA ILE A 1077 -18.98 1.38 12.42
C ILE A 1077 -19.14 2.78 13.02
N GLY A 1078 -18.03 3.49 13.24
CA GLY A 1078 -18.01 4.88 13.74
C GLY A 1078 -17.98 5.06 15.26
N SER A 1079 -17.99 3.98 16.05
CA SER A 1079 -17.89 4.06 17.51
C SER A 1079 -17.18 2.87 18.16
N TYR A 1080 -16.81 3.04 19.43
CA TYR A 1080 -16.45 1.93 20.29
C TYR A 1080 -17.68 1.06 20.61
N ARG A 1081 -17.46 -0.16 21.14
CA ARG A 1081 -18.51 -1.13 21.50
C ARG A 1081 -19.77 -0.46 22.05
N GLU A 1082 -20.95 -0.89 21.60
CA GLU A 1082 -22.27 -0.38 22.05
C GLU A 1082 -22.53 1.11 21.81
N GLY A 1083 -21.67 1.83 21.08
CA GLY A 1083 -21.86 3.25 20.82
C GLY A 1083 -21.61 4.15 22.03
N THR A 1084 -20.90 3.65 23.05
CA THR A 1084 -20.76 4.34 24.35
C THR A 1084 -19.69 5.43 24.37
N SER A 1085 -18.72 5.40 23.44
CA SER A 1085 -17.57 6.31 23.43
C SER A 1085 -16.78 6.21 22.11
N GLY A 1086 -15.81 7.12 21.91
CA GLY A 1086 -14.81 6.98 20.84
C GLY A 1086 -15.38 7.22 19.45
N TRP A 1087 -16.32 8.15 19.32
CA TRP A 1087 -17.01 8.47 18.09
C TRP A 1087 -16.08 9.12 17.06
N ALA A 1088 -16.20 8.70 15.81
CA ALA A 1088 -15.34 9.17 14.74
C ALA A 1088 -16.00 10.31 13.96
N ASN A 1089 -15.25 11.38 13.67
CA ASN A 1089 -15.66 12.40 12.71
C ASN A 1089 -14.95 12.16 11.38
N ILE A 1090 -15.63 11.38 10.54
CA ILE A 1090 -15.09 10.80 9.30
C ILE A 1090 -16.17 10.78 8.22
N ALA A 1091 -15.76 10.68 6.96
CA ALA A 1091 -16.60 10.15 5.89
C ALA A 1091 -16.11 8.75 5.51
N LEU A 1092 -17.05 7.82 5.29
CA LEU A 1092 -16.79 6.44 4.90
C LEU A 1092 -17.43 6.08 3.57
N ASP A 1093 -16.77 5.19 2.84
CA ASP A 1093 -17.33 4.53 1.66
C ASP A 1093 -16.81 3.10 1.45
N ASN A 1094 -17.55 2.27 0.68
CA ASN A 1094 -17.23 0.90 0.28
C ASN A 1094 -16.71 0.03 1.42
N PHE A 1095 -17.46 -0.05 2.52
CA PHE A 1095 -17.08 -0.87 3.66
C PHE A 1095 -17.42 -2.34 3.41
N HIS A 1096 -16.41 -3.19 3.39
CA HIS A 1096 -16.56 -4.63 3.16
C HIS A 1096 -15.96 -5.45 4.29
N ILE A 1097 -16.62 -6.56 4.62
CA ILE A 1097 -16.01 -7.68 5.34
C ILE A 1097 -15.92 -8.86 4.38
N ASN A 1098 -14.71 -9.22 3.97
CA ASN A 1098 -14.46 -10.24 2.96
C ASN A 1098 -14.53 -11.65 3.56
N THR A 1099 -14.93 -12.64 2.75
CA THR A 1099 -14.97 -14.06 3.13
C THR A 1099 -13.61 -14.70 3.33
N GLU A 1100 -12.52 -14.00 3.00
CA GLU A 1100 -11.15 -14.53 3.01
C GLU A 1100 -10.14 -13.45 3.45
N ALA A 1101 -8.93 -13.89 3.79
CA ALA A 1101 -7.80 -13.01 4.05
C ALA A 1101 -7.15 -12.62 2.72
N LEU A 1102 -7.53 -11.45 2.18
CA LEU A 1102 -7.08 -10.95 0.89
C LEU A 1102 -5.55 -10.87 0.81
N SER A 1103 -5.01 -11.19 -0.37
CA SER A 1103 -3.58 -11.02 -0.64
C SER A 1103 -3.19 -9.53 -0.66
N PRO A 1104 -1.92 -9.18 -0.38
CA PRO A 1104 -1.44 -7.79 -0.48
C PRO A 1104 -1.71 -7.16 -1.86
N GLY A 1105 -1.57 -7.92 -2.94
CA GLY A 1105 -1.85 -7.43 -4.29
C GLY A 1105 -3.32 -7.12 -4.52
N ARG A 1106 -4.23 -7.98 -4.04
CA ARG A 1106 -5.67 -7.68 -4.08
C ARG A 1106 -6.03 -6.41 -3.31
N ILE A 1107 -5.40 -6.20 -2.15
CA ILE A 1107 -5.57 -4.98 -1.34
C ILE A 1107 -5.05 -3.75 -2.09
N LEU A 1108 -3.92 -3.87 -2.79
CA LEU A 1108 -3.37 -2.81 -3.64
C LEU A 1108 -4.31 -2.50 -4.81
N THR A 1109 -4.86 -3.51 -5.50
CA THR A 1109 -5.84 -3.31 -6.57
C THR A 1109 -7.09 -2.59 -6.06
N LEU A 1110 -7.62 -2.99 -4.90
CA LEU A 1110 -8.76 -2.29 -4.28
C LEU A 1110 -8.42 -0.84 -3.94
N SER A 1111 -7.18 -0.56 -3.52
CA SER A 1111 -6.75 0.81 -3.21
C SER A 1111 -6.56 1.72 -4.42
N LYS A 1112 -6.48 1.17 -5.64
CA LYS A 1112 -6.35 1.95 -6.89
C LYS A 1112 -7.70 2.43 -7.44
N GLN A 1113 -8.81 1.96 -6.87
CA GLN A 1113 -10.14 2.47 -7.23
C GLN A 1113 -10.23 3.95 -6.78
N THR A 1114 -10.63 4.87 -7.66
CA THR A 1114 -10.50 6.31 -7.38
C THR A 1114 -11.59 6.84 -6.44
N LYS A 1115 -11.19 7.64 -5.44
CA LYS A 1115 -12.05 8.38 -4.49
C LYS A 1115 -11.53 9.76 -4.17
#